data_AF-E4NJA9-F1
#
_entry.id   AF-E4NJA9-F1
#
_cell.length_a   1.000
_cell.length_b   1.000
_cell.length_c   1.000
_cell.angle_alpha   90.00
_cell.angle_beta   90.00
_cell.angle_gamma   90.00
#
_symmetry.space_group_name_H-M   'P 1'
#
loop_
_entity.id
_entity.type
_entity.pdbx_description
1 polymer ?
#
loop_
_entity_poly.entity_id
_entity_poly.type
_entity_poly.pdbx_seq_one_letter_code
_entity_poly.pdbx_strand_id
1 'polypeptide(L)'
;MTGTPDAVGALLGSGPRRAVPLPEPAERERLRVAYGLGKAETAQALGISASTFSAWEQGRREPQGEGRAAYARLLEGIVAQLAAEEAAAAEPLVAEPEPEPVAAVGVAVAVAEPESAAEPVGQAVMLDQHPDGSLVMAGAAPCVQCGQPSVYRAQGRPMHLGGFCRPPAPTAAPAIAAPPAVPPAARPAARSAAKAAPARARSAGGRGGKERGGEDWEQAAAARFPAGPLAVLEVAADGRGLVAYGADGQETVGEPPTGRTLGGLLEWALRTGLGTARLHRYGKDGDPLLVLTDAAATELGLPPAGRDEKTQYVPRIGRLPDTHRQVKALTKDGWQLTRRGFGPWARIHREPEAGRRQCVQLCVLPWGALDSAGWKLPDGLAAPELARLLGTYAQRVHTPRGSTAVSGLELVTALRPPTRPVRTAGGWTSGPVEGSRSRVFDAAPPEVPDEHPLAAERADDAVLIAEAWDWHRPLTEREQAAPFAVGLDVNTAFLAAAGRLNLPLSEPVHELDPVFDRKTPGSWRADLSGLVLDPLLPNPFTPDGSAPTGPAWYSTAKLAYAVELGAEVRPSEGWLRHESGPYLDPWHKRLRQAYVDTMAALGVPLDLADRDPDAFLAAMAALGTGDPAELAVLGAIKQTAKGTIGKFRERPRGLGYRPGQRWAALERPTWDPLVRALVIDTATVNLHRKLARLRAELGTAPLAVLSDCAVFAAPGPSATDVLRRPDGTLSGALRLGVSPGHVKFEGSRPLAEIRGLLADGANPARHIKTGGLVSADE
;
A
#
# COMPACT_ATOMS: atom_id res chain seq x y z
N MET A 1 36.58 -48.90 4.48
CA MET A 1 37.16 -48.51 3.18
C MET A 1 36.67 -47.12 2.85
N THR A 2 37.57 -46.14 2.95
CA THR A 2 37.34 -44.72 2.65
C THR A 2 37.23 -44.54 1.14
N GLY A 3 36.00 -44.45 0.62
CA GLY A 3 35.76 -44.02 -0.75
C GLY A 3 35.81 -42.50 -0.81
N THR A 4 37.00 -41.93 -0.90
CA THR A 4 37.15 -40.55 -1.39
C THR A 4 36.42 -40.49 -2.74
N PRO A 5 35.43 -39.59 -2.94
CA PRO A 5 34.77 -39.50 -4.24
C PRO A 5 35.85 -39.24 -5.28
N ASP A 6 35.91 -40.11 -6.28
CA ASP A 6 36.85 -40.02 -7.39
C ASP A 6 36.80 -38.60 -7.93
N ALA A 7 37.90 -37.86 -7.77
CA ALA A 7 38.00 -36.48 -8.21
C ALA A 7 37.73 -36.36 -9.71
N VAL A 8 38.03 -37.42 -10.47
CA VAL A 8 37.71 -37.53 -11.90
C VAL A 8 36.20 -37.70 -12.11
N GLY A 9 35.54 -38.56 -11.33
CA GLY A 9 34.07 -38.68 -11.30
C GLY A 9 33.35 -37.35 -10.95
N ALA A 10 33.86 -36.57 -10.00
CA ALA A 10 33.34 -35.22 -9.70
C ALA A 10 33.61 -34.22 -10.84
N LEU A 11 34.76 -34.33 -11.50
CA LEU A 11 35.13 -33.55 -12.68
C LEU A 11 34.24 -33.85 -13.90
N LEU A 12 33.79 -35.10 -14.06
CA LEU A 12 32.96 -35.58 -15.17
C LEU A 12 31.46 -35.46 -14.90
N GLY A 13 31.02 -35.57 -13.64
CA GLY A 13 29.61 -35.40 -13.22
C GLY A 13 29.07 -33.97 -13.31
N SER A 14 29.93 -33.00 -13.61
CA SER A 14 29.58 -31.58 -13.81
C SER A 14 29.09 -31.27 -15.24
N GLY A 15 29.00 -32.27 -16.11
CA GLY A 15 28.69 -32.08 -17.53
C GLY A 15 29.85 -31.46 -18.34
N PRO A 16 29.72 -31.37 -19.68
CA PRO A 16 30.79 -30.88 -20.55
C PRO A 16 31.17 -29.41 -20.23
N ARG A 17 32.44 -29.17 -19.91
CA ARG A 17 33.00 -27.84 -19.56
C ARG A 17 33.16 -26.86 -20.73
N ARG A 18 32.91 -27.31 -21.97
CA ARG A 18 32.74 -26.37 -23.09
C ARG A 18 31.35 -25.79 -22.96
N ALA A 19 31.27 -24.52 -22.54
CA ALA A 19 30.02 -23.79 -22.48
C ALA A 19 29.35 -23.85 -23.86
N VAL A 20 28.20 -24.53 -23.94
CA VAL A 20 27.35 -24.46 -25.14
C VAL A 20 27.01 -22.99 -25.33
N PRO A 21 27.31 -22.39 -26.49
CA PRO A 21 27.00 -20.98 -26.72
C PRO A 21 25.48 -20.81 -26.64
N LEU A 22 25.05 -19.87 -25.82
CA LEU A 22 23.65 -19.46 -25.77
C LEU A 22 23.53 -18.10 -26.45
N PRO A 23 22.45 -17.82 -27.18
CA PRO A 23 22.15 -16.49 -27.68
C PRO A 23 22.10 -15.45 -26.54
N GLU A 24 22.13 -14.16 -26.88
CA GLU A 24 21.93 -13.08 -25.89
C GLU A 24 20.58 -13.20 -25.17
N PRO A 25 20.42 -12.78 -23.91
CA PRO A 25 19.20 -13.03 -23.13
C PRO A 25 17.90 -12.57 -23.81
N ALA A 26 17.92 -11.40 -24.47
CA ALA A 26 16.79 -10.89 -25.25
C ALA A 26 16.42 -11.79 -26.44
N GLU A 27 17.42 -12.44 -27.05
CA GLU A 27 17.22 -13.37 -28.15
C GLU A 27 16.57 -14.67 -27.68
N ARG A 28 16.93 -15.13 -26.49
CA ARG A 28 16.32 -16.31 -25.86
C ARG A 28 14.82 -16.07 -25.63
N GLU A 29 14.46 -14.91 -25.07
CA GLU A 29 13.08 -14.51 -24.85
C GLU A 29 12.32 -14.36 -26.18
N ARG A 30 12.93 -13.73 -27.20
CA ARG A 30 12.31 -13.58 -28.53
C ARG A 30 12.00 -14.94 -29.16
N LEU A 31 12.96 -15.87 -29.16
CA LEU A 31 12.78 -17.22 -29.73
C LEU A 31 11.66 -17.99 -29.01
N ARG A 32 11.65 -17.97 -27.68
CA ARG A 32 10.60 -18.61 -26.88
C ARG A 32 9.21 -18.04 -27.19
N VAL A 33 9.10 -16.72 -27.25
CA VAL A 33 7.83 -16.02 -27.53
C VAL A 33 7.36 -16.28 -28.96
N ALA A 34 8.27 -16.24 -29.94
CA ALA A 34 7.96 -16.53 -31.34
C ALA A 34 7.43 -17.95 -31.53
N TYR A 35 7.89 -18.91 -30.72
CA TYR A 35 7.41 -20.29 -30.72
C TYR A 35 6.14 -20.51 -29.85
N GLY A 36 5.67 -19.49 -29.12
CA GLY A 36 4.45 -19.56 -28.32
C GLY A 36 4.59 -20.17 -26.92
N LEU A 37 5.80 -20.38 -26.41
CA LEU A 37 6.02 -21.01 -25.10
C LEU A 37 5.96 -20.03 -23.92
N GLY A 38 5.27 -20.41 -22.84
CA GLY A 38 5.21 -19.63 -21.60
C GLY A 38 6.46 -19.79 -20.71
N LYS A 39 6.76 -18.79 -19.86
CA LYS A 39 7.90 -18.86 -18.91
C LYS A 39 7.73 -19.98 -17.88
N ALA A 40 6.51 -20.17 -17.36
CA ALA A 40 6.21 -21.20 -16.37
C ALA A 40 6.30 -22.62 -16.96
N GLU A 41 5.73 -22.80 -18.15
CA GLU A 41 5.80 -24.04 -18.93
C GLU A 41 7.24 -24.41 -19.29
N THR A 42 8.02 -23.45 -19.79
CA THR A 42 9.44 -23.69 -20.14
C THR A 42 10.27 -24.05 -18.91
N ALA A 43 10.03 -23.38 -17.78
CA ALA A 43 10.71 -23.68 -16.52
C ALA A 43 10.38 -25.10 -16.02
N GLN A 44 9.11 -25.51 -16.10
CA GLN A 44 8.67 -26.85 -15.75
C GLN A 44 9.34 -27.92 -16.63
N ALA A 45 9.42 -27.70 -17.93
CA ALA A 45 10.09 -28.62 -18.87
C ALA A 45 11.60 -28.74 -18.62
N LEU A 46 12.23 -27.68 -18.11
CA LEU A 46 13.66 -27.66 -17.74
C LEU A 46 13.93 -28.14 -16.31
N GLY A 47 12.89 -28.50 -15.53
CA GLY A 47 13.02 -28.96 -14.15
C GLY A 47 13.49 -27.87 -13.17
N ILE A 48 13.18 -26.59 -13.44
CA ILE A 48 13.58 -25.44 -12.64
C ILE A 48 12.38 -24.55 -12.29
N SER A 49 12.56 -23.61 -11.35
CA SER A 49 11.51 -22.64 -11.02
C SER A 49 11.35 -21.54 -12.09
N ALA A 50 10.13 -21.04 -12.25
CA ALA A 50 9.82 -19.94 -13.18
C ALA A 50 10.62 -18.65 -12.86
N SER A 51 10.97 -18.44 -11.59
CA SER A 51 11.84 -17.34 -11.15
C SER A 51 13.29 -17.53 -11.61
N THR A 52 13.81 -18.75 -11.53
CA THR A 52 15.15 -19.10 -12.03
C THR A 52 15.23 -18.91 -13.54
N PHE A 53 14.22 -19.40 -14.27
CA PHE A 53 14.13 -19.23 -15.72
C PHE A 53 14.02 -17.75 -16.13
N SER A 54 13.20 -16.97 -15.41
CA SER A 54 13.10 -15.52 -15.64
C SER A 54 14.42 -14.78 -15.40
N ALA A 55 15.23 -15.23 -14.45
CA ALA A 55 16.57 -14.68 -14.23
C ALA A 55 17.55 -15.01 -15.37
N TRP A 56 17.37 -16.13 -16.08
CA TRP A 56 18.17 -16.52 -17.24
C TRP A 56 17.88 -15.67 -18.48
N GLU A 57 16.60 -15.43 -18.79
CA GLU A 57 16.20 -14.59 -19.93
C GLU A 57 16.44 -13.10 -19.71
N GLN A 58 16.54 -12.66 -18.46
CA GLN A 58 16.85 -11.26 -18.11
C GLN A 58 18.35 -11.01 -17.93
N GLY A 59 19.21 -12.02 -18.18
CA GLY A 59 20.66 -11.92 -17.98
C GLY A 59 21.10 -11.71 -16.53
N ARG A 60 20.20 -11.88 -15.55
CA ARG A 60 20.51 -11.73 -14.11
C ARG A 60 21.27 -12.92 -13.55
N ARG A 61 21.15 -14.10 -14.18
CA ARG A 61 21.87 -15.33 -13.82
C ARG A 61 22.10 -16.16 -15.08
N GLU A 62 23.31 -16.68 -15.27
CA GLU A 62 23.63 -17.51 -16.45
C GLU A 62 23.45 -19.01 -16.14
N PRO A 63 22.74 -19.79 -16.98
CA PRO A 63 22.56 -21.23 -16.77
C PRO A 63 23.90 -21.99 -16.84
N GLN A 64 24.02 -23.03 -16.03
CA GLN A 64 25.22 -23.87 -15.89
C GLN A 64 24.88 -25.36 -16.07
N GLY A 65 25.91 -26.17 -16.38
CA GLY A 65 25.82 -27.65 -16.41
C GLY A 65 24.72 -28.20 -17.31
N GLU A 66 23.99 -29.21 -16.82
CA GLU A 66 22.91 -29.88 -17.57
C GLU A 66 21.76 -28.93 -17.93
N GLY A 67 21.41 -27.98 -17.05
CA GLY A 67 20.38 -26.98 -17.31
C GLY A 67 20.73 -26.06 -18.48
N ARG A 68 22.02 -25.70 -18.63
CA ARG A 68 22.50 -24.94 -19.80
C ARG A 68 22.37 -25.74 -21.09
N ALA A 69 22.77 -27.01 -21.06
CA ALA A 69 22.71 -27.87 -22.23
C ALA A 69 21.26 -28.18 -22.65
N ALA A 70 20.36 -28.40 -21.69
CA ALA A 70 18.94 -28.58 -21.95
C ALA A 70 18.30 -27.33 -22.56
N TYR A 71 18.63 -26.16 -22.01
CA TYR A 71 18.10 -24.90 -22.53
C TYR A 71 18.64 -24.56 -23.92
N ALA A 72 19.92 -24.83 -24.20
CA ALA A 72 20.49 -24.66 -25.53
C ALA A 72 19.77 -25.54 -26.57
N ARG A 73 19.56 -26.82 -26.28
CA ARG A 73 18.83 -27.75 -27.17
C ARG A 73 17.40 -27.29 -27.45
N LEU A 74 16.72 -26.75 -26.43
CA LEU A 74 15.39 -26.19 -26.61
C LEU A 74 15.40 -25.02 -27.61
N LEU A 75 16.33 -24.07 -27.44
CA LEU A 75 16.45 -22.91 -28.33
C LEU A 75 16.85 -23.31 -29.75
N GLU A 76 17.76 -24.27 -29.91
CA GLU A 76 18.12 -24.83 -31.22
C GLU A 76 16.93 -25.50 -31.92
N GLY A 77 16.14 -26.28 -31.18
CA GLY A 77 14.92 -26.91 -31.70
C GLY A 77 13.86 -25.89 -32.12
N ILE A 78 13.71 -24.81 -31.34
CA ILE A 78 12.81 -23.69 -31.69
C ILE A 78 13.26 -23.03 -33.00
N VAL A 79 14.55 -22.71 -33.13
CA VAL A 79 15.10 -22.09 -34.36
C VAL A 79 14.87 -22.99 -35.57
N ALA A 80 15.10 -24.30 -35.44
CA ALA A 80 14.89 -25.24 -36.53
C ALA A 80 13.43 -25.30 -37.00
N GLN A 81 12.47 -25.27 -36.07
CA GLN A 81 11.05 -25.31 -36.44
C GLN A 81 10.51 -24.00 -36.99
N LEU A 82 10.93 -22.87 -36.44
CA LEU A 82 10.57 -21.58 -37.01
C LEU A 82 11.13 -21.42 -38.44
N ALA A 83 12.34 -21.90 -38.70
CA ALA A 83 12.93 -21.90 -40.05
C ALA A 83 12.22 -22.87 -41.02
N ALA A 84 11.76 -24.03 -40.54
CA ALA A 84 11.01 -25.00 -41.35
C ALA A 84 9.62 -24.46 -41.73
N GLU A 85 8.96 -23.74 -40.83
CA GLU A 85 7.67 -23.08 -41.08
C GLU A 85 7.81 -21.96 -42.11
N GLU A 86 8.87 -21.16 -42.01
CA GLU A 86 9.19 -20.10 -42.98
C GLU A 86 9.53 -20.65 -44.37
N ALA A 87 10.21 -21.81 -44.45
CA ALA A 87 10.50 -22.49 -45.71
C ALA A 87 9.26 -23.12 -46.34
N ALA A 88 8.34 -23.69 -45.54
CA ALA A 88 7.08 -24.24 -46.02
C ALA A 88 6.11 -23.16 -46.55
N ALA A 89 6.19 -21.94 -46.00
CA ALA A 89 5.44 -20.78 -46.48
C ALA A 89 5.97 -20.18 -47.80
N ALA A 90 7.17 -20.59 -48.25
CA ALA A 90 7.87 -20.01 -49.40
C ALA A 90 7.78 -20.84 -50.70
N GLU A 91 7.05 -21.96 -50.74
CA GLU A 91 6.82 -22.69 -52.00
C GLU A 91 5.76 -21.99 -52.90
N PRO A 92 6.06 -21.66 -54.17
CA PRO A 92 5.17 -20.87 -55.00
C PRO A 92 4.04 -21.70 -55.65
N LEU A 93 2.80 -21.26 -55.44
CA LEU A 93 1.61 -21.70 -56.20
C LEU A 93 1.66 -21.18 -57.65
N VAL A 94 1.40 -22.09 -58.58
CA VAL A 94 1.42 -21.93 -60.04
C VAL A 94 0.33 -20.97 -60.54
N ALA A 95 0.65 -20.23 -61.60
CA ALA A 95 -0.09 -19.10 -62.17
C ALA A 95 -1.19 -19.46 -63.20
N GLU A 96 -1.98 -18.42 -63.50
CA GLU A 96 -2.84 -18.11 -64.67
C GLU A 96 -4.37 -18.27 -64.50
N PRO A 97 -5.21 -17.50 -65.26
CA PRO A 97 -5.17 -16.04 -65.48
C PRO A 97 -6.58 -15.37 -65.42
N GLU A 98 -6.65 -14.04 -65.34
CA GLU A 98 -7.87 -13.21 -65.45
C GLU A 98 -8.56 -13.30 -66.83
N PRO A 99 -9.85 -12.88 -66.92
CA PRO A 99 -10.09 -11.62 -67.65
C PRO A 99 -11.22 -10.70 -67.10
N GLU A 100 -10.88 -9.41 -67.05
CA GLU A 100 -11.53 -8.18 -67.56
C GLU A 100 -13.06 -7.83 -67.43
N PRO A 101 -13.39 -6.51 -67.40
CA PRO A 101 -14.57 -5.94 -66.72
C PRO A 101 -15.60 -5.27 -67.66
N VAL A 102 -16.84 -5.05 -67.18
CA VAL A 102 -17.76 -4.05 -67.78
C VAL A 102 -18.69 -3.42 -66.74
N ALA A 103 -18.82 -2.09 -66.83
CA ALA A 103 -19.66 -1.21 -66.02
C ALA A 103 -21.11 -1.09 -66.54
N ALA A 104 -22.08 -0.80 -65.64
CA ALA A 104 -22.98 0.37 -65.70
C ALA A 104 -24.23 0.24 -64.79
N VAL A 105 -24.26 1.10 -63.76
CA VAL A 105 -25.32 2.00 -63.27
C VAL A 105 -26.81 1.58 -63.36
N GLY A 106 -27.47 1.58 -62.18
CA GLY A 106 -28.92 1.73 -62.03
C GLY A 106 -29.32 1.93 -60.56
N VAL A 107 -29.55 3.18 -60.17
CA VAL A 107 -29.78 3.69 -58.80
C VAL A 107 -31.22 3.49 -58.32
N ALA A 108 -31.43 3.02 -57.07
CA ALA A 108 -32.49 3.54 -56.18
C ALA A 108 -32.30 3.07 -54.71
N VAL A 109 -31.88 4.04 -53.91
CA VAL A 109 -31.77 4.17 -52.45
C VAL A 109 -32.76 3.37 -51.58
N ALA A 110 -32.23 2.56 -50.67
CA ALA A 110 -32.72 2.39 -49.30
C ALA A 110 -31.52 2.02 -48.40
N VAL A 111 -31.31 2.81 -47.35
CA VAL A 111 -30.15 2.74 -46.44
C VAL A 111 -30.16 1.41 -45.68
N ALA A 112 -29.23 0.53 -46.02
CA ALA A 112 -28.83 -0.63 -45.25
C ALA A 112 -27.47 -0.36 -44.58
N GLU A 113 -27.28 -1.01 -43.43
CA GLU A 113 -26.10 -1.08 -42.58
C GLU A 113 -24.76 -1.20 -43.34
N PRO A 114 -23.64 -0.81 -42.71
CA PRO A 114 -22.40 -1.52 -42.90
C PRO A 114 -21.96 -2.21 -41.61
N GLU A 115 -21.66 -3.49 -41.79
CA GLU A 115 -20.94 -4.38 -40.91
C GLU A 115 -19.77 -3.68 -40.21
N SER A 116 -19.79 -3.79 -38.89
CA SER A 116 -18.69 -3.46 -38.00
C SER A 116 -17.48 -4.32 -38.36
N ALA A 117 -16.45 -3.66 -38.89
CA ALA A 117 -15.09 -4.13 -38.96
C ALA A 117 -14.62 -4.64 -37.58
N ALA A 118 -13.87 -5.74 -37.60
CA ALA A 118 -13.17 -6.27 -36.44
C ALA A 118 -12.24 -5.20 -35.85
N GLU A 119 -12.48 -4.83 -34.58
CA GLU A 119 -11.61 -3.94 -33.84
C GLU A 119 -10.36 -4.69 -33.33
N PRO A 120 -9.18 -4.06 -33.38
CA PRO A 120 -7.93 -4.67 -32.97
C PRO A 120 -7.75 -4.65 -31.44
N VAL A 121 -7.25 -5.78 -30.94
CA VAL A 121 -6.69 -5.96 -29.60
C VAL A 121 -5.66 -4.87 -29.32
N GLY A 122 -5.88 -4.07 -28.27
CA GLY A 122 -5.01 -2.98 -27.85
C GLY A 122 -3.62 -3.46 -27.41
N GLN A 123 -2.68 -3.58 -28.35
CA GLN A 123 -1.26 -3.57 -28.08
C GLN A 123 -0.79 -2.11 -27.89
N ALA A 124 0.05 -1.88 -26.87
CA ALA A 124 0.68 -0.59 -26.64
C ALA A 124 1.55 -0.21 -27.85
N VAL A 125 1.14 0.82 -28.61
CA VAL A 125 1.91 1.33 -29.75
C VAL A 125 3.14 2.07 -29.21
N MET A 126 4.32 1.51 -29.45
CA MET A 126 5.60 2.09 -29.06
C MET A 126 6.00 3.22 -30.03
N LEU A 127 6.44 4.36 -29.47
CA LEU A 127 7.02 5.44 -30.27
C LEU A 127 8.37 5.02 -30.86
N ASP A 128 8.68 5.56 -32.04
CA ASP A 128 9.95 5.35 -32.72
C ASP A 128 11.09 5.93 -31.88
N GLN A 129 12.17 5.15 -31.72
CA GLN A 129 13.36 5.53 -30.97
C GLN A 129 14.60 5.46 -31.86
N HIS A 130 15.54 6.36 -31.62
CA HIS A 130 16.90 6.25 -32.12
C HIS A 130 17.65 5.13 -31.38
N PRO A 131 18.77 4.61 -31.93
CA PRO A 131 19.54 3.52 -31.30
C PRO A 131 20.08 3.81 -29.89
N ASP A 132 20.13 5.07 -29.48
CA ASP A 132 20.52 5.52 -28.13
C ASP A 132 19.34 5.59 -27.14
N GLY A 133 18.13 5.22 -27.59
CA GLY A 133 16.90 5.25 -26.80
C GLY A 133 16.20 6.61 -26.75
N SER A 134 16.70 7.64 -27.45
CA SER A 134 16.01 8.92 -27.58
C SER A 134 14.83 8.82 -28.56
N LEU A 135 13.77 9.58 -28.34
CA LEU A 135 12.56 9.52 -29.17
C LEU A 135 12.77 10.24 -30.51
N VAL A 136 12.30 9.63 -31.59
CA VAL A 136 12.33 10.25 -32.92
C VAL A 136 11.31 11.40 -32.96
N MET A 137 11.81 12.62 -33.19
CA MET A 137 11.01 13.83 -33.32
C MET A 137 11.12 14.40 -34.74
N ALA A 138 9.99 14.86 -35.30
CA ALA A 138 9.90 15.52 -36.60
C ALA A 138 9.00 16.77 -36.53
N GLY A 139 8.91 17.53 -37.63
CA GLY A 139 8.04 18.70 -37.71
C GLY A 139 6.61 18.42 -37.26
N ALA A 140 5.99 19.37 -36.56
CA ALA A 140 4.66 19.19 -35.98
C ALA A 140 3.63 18.89 -37.09
N ALA A 141 2.99 17.73 -36.99
CA ALA A 141 2.01 17.24 -37.95
C ALA A 141 0.79 16.67 -37.20
N PRO A 142 -0.41 16.66 -37.82
CA PRO A 142 -1.64 16.22 -37.14
C PRO A 142 -1.54 14.77 -36.66
N CYS A 143 -1.78 14.55 -35.37
CA CYS A 143 -1.79 13.23 -34.74
C CYS A 143 -2.86 12.34 -35.40
N VAL A 144 -2.51 11.10 -35.74
CA VAL A 144 -3.44 10.16 -36.40
C VAL A 144 -4.61 9.72 -35.53
N GLN A 145 -4.56 9.96 -34.21
CA GLN A 145 -5.65 9.63 -33.28
C GLN A 145 -6.52 10.84 -32.87
N CYS A 146 -5.98 12.06 -32.79
CA CYS A 146 -6.76 13.23 -32.31
C CYS A 146 -6.66 14.49 -33.18
N GLY A 147 -5.89 14.47 -34.27
CA GLY A 147 -5.72 15.60 -35.18
C GLY A 147 -4.90 16.79 -34.65
N GLN A 148 -4.51 16.79 -33.36
CA GLN A 148 -3.69 17.85 -32.79
C GLN A 148 -2.21 17.74 -33.22
N PRO A 149 -1.46 18.86 -33.31
CA PRO A 149 -0.07 18.80 -33.75
C PRO A 149 0.81 17.96 -32.82
N SER A 150 1.46 16.93 -33.37
CA SER A 150 2.47 16.13 -32.68
C SER A 150 3.81 16.14 -33.40
N VAL A 151 4.86 16.25 -32.59
CA VAL A 151 6.25 16.15 -33.02
C VAL A 151 6.80 14.72 -32.91
N TYR A 152 6.12 13.80 -32.21
CA TYR A 152 6.56 12.42 -32.04
C TYR A 152 6.03 11.51 -33.14
N ARG A 153 6.70 10.37 -33.36
CA ARG A 153 6.33 9.35 -34.35
C ARG A 153 6.19 7.97 -33.73
N ALA A 154 5.22 7.22 -34.21
CA ALA A 154 5.13 5.77 -34.02
C ALA A 154 4.94 5.14 -35.40
N GLN A 155 5.85 4.26 -35.80
CA GLN A 155 5.90 3.65 -37.13
C GLN A 155 5.84 4.71 -38.26
N GLY A 156 6.56 5.82 -38.07
CA GLY A 156 6.60 6.94 -39.02
C GLY A 156 5.36 7.85 -39.03
N ARG A 157 4.33 7.57 -38.22
CA ARG A 157 3.07 8.35 -38.18
C ARG A 157 3.04 9.32 -36.99
N PRO A 158 2.50 10.55 -37.13
CA PRO A 158 2.40 11.50 -36.01
C PRO A 158 1.47 10.98 -34.91
N MET A 159 1.97 10.86 -33.68
CA MET A 159 1.19 10.36 -32.53
C MET A 159 1.70 11.00 -31.23
N HIS A 160 0.87 11.10 -30.18
CA HIS A 160 1.31 11.62 -28.87
C HIS A 160 1.94 10.53 -28.00
N LEU A 161 2.82 10.94 -27.09
CA LEU A 161 3.50 10.06 -26.16
C LEU A 161 2.48 9.30 -25.31
N GLY A 162 2.59 7.97 -25.24
CA GLY A 162 1.75 7.11 -24.40
C GLY A 162 0.27 7.00 -24.82
N GLY A 163 -0.11 7.39 -26.05
CA GLY A 163 -1.51 7.37 -26.47
C GLY A 163 -2.38 8.42 -25.77
N PHE A 164 -1.78 9.42 -25.10
CA PHE A 164 -2.49 10.50 -24.41
C PHE A 164 -3.05 11.52 -25.42
N CYS A 165 -4.10 11.13 -26.14
CA CYS A 165 -4.91 12.02 -26.94
C CYS A 165 -5.85 12.81 -26.03
N ARG A 166 -5.69 14.14 -25.98
CA ARG A 166 -6.65 15.02 -25.29
C ARG A 166 -7.88 15.20 -26.21
N PRO A 167 -9.12 15.08 -25.70
CA PRO A 167 -10.29 15.47 -26.49
C PRO A 167 -10.25 16.97 -26.82
N PRO A 168 -10.78 17.41 -27.97
CA PRO A 168 -10.86 18.82 -28.29
C PRO A 168 -11.66 19.55 -27.21
N ALA A 169 -11.11 20.63 -26.67
CA ALA A 169 -11.83 21.48 -25.73
C ALA A 169 -13.08 22.07 -26.43
N PRO A 170 -14.28 22.01 -25.83
CA PRO A 170 -15.44 22.65 -26.41
C PRO A 170 -15.21 24.16 -26.46
N THR A 171 -15.37 24.73 -27.65
CA THR A 171 -15.37 26.18 -27.87
C THR A 171 -16.48 26.79 -27.03
N ALA A 172 -16.13 27.67 -26.08
CA ALA A 172 -17.07 28.30 -25.17
C ALA A 172 -18.11 29.13 -25.95
N ALA A 173 -19.38 28.75 -25.85
CA ALA A 173 -20.50 29.61 -26.20
C ALA A 173 -20.73 30.64 -25.07
N PRO A 174 -21.14 31.88 -25.39
CA PRO A 174 -21.23 32.96 -24.42
C PRO A 174 -22.34 32.70 -23.38
N ALA A 175 -21.99 32.91 -22.10
CA ALA A 175 -22.88 32.73 -20.97
C ALA A 175 -24.00 33.79 -20.95
N ILE A 176 -25.25 33.33 -20.87
CA ILE A 176 -26.43 34.16 -20.55
C ILE A 176 -26.59 34.14 -19.03
N ALA A 177 -26.57 35.31 -18.41
CA ALA A 177 -26.73 35.49 -16.96
C ALA A 177 -28.18 35.23 -16.51
N ALA A 178 -28.34 34.44 -15.45
CA ALA A 178 -29.60 34.25 -14.73
C ALA A 178 -29.54 34.95 -13.34
N PRO A 179 -30.66 35.50 -12.84
CA PRO A 179 -30.71 36.46 -11.74
C PRO A 179 -30.58 35.83 -10.33
N PRO A 180 -30.28 36.64 -9.29
CA PRO A 180 -29.97 36.15 -7.95
C PRO A 180 -31.21 35.69 -7.15
N ALA A 181 -31.04 34.59 -6.41
CA ALA A 181 -32.03 34.07 -5.46
C ALA A 181 -31.90 34.74 -4.07
N VAL A 182 -33.06 35.06 -3.49
CA VAL A 182 -33.28 35.75 -2.21
C VAL A 182 -33.20 34.75 -1.03
N PRO A 183 -32.65 35.14 0.15
CA PRO A 183 -32.53 34.25 1.31
C PRO A 183 -33.86 34.05 2.07
N PRO A 184 -34.14 32.87 2.66
CA PRO A 184 -35.32 32.67 3.48
C PRO A 184 -35.16 33.20 4.91
N ALA A 185 -36.22 33.87 5.38
CA ALA A 185 -36.36 34.47 6.71
C ALA A 185 -36.70 33.46 7.81
N ALA A 186 -36.23 33.77 9.02
CA ALA A 186 -36.47 33.06 10.26
C ALA A 186 -37.96 33.05 10.67
N ARG A 187 -38.40 31.96 11.31
CA ARG A 187 -39.72 31.84 11.96
C ARG A 187 -39.58 31.65 13.49
N PRO A 188 -40.55 32.14 14.28
CA PRO A 188 -40.38 32.44 15.70
C PRO A 188 -40.68 31.26 16.64
N ALA A 189 -40.04 31.32 17.81
CA ALA A 189 -40.24 30.42 18.94
C ALA A 189 -41.57 30.67 19.67
N ALA A 190 -42.31 29.59 19.95
CA ALA A 190 -43.46 29.60 20.87
C ALA A 190 -43.03 29.15 22.27
N ARG A 191 -43.47 29.91 23.27
CA ARG A 191 -43.25 29.72 24.70
C ARG A 191 -44.18 28.66 25.27
N SER A 192 -43.71 27.88 26.24
CA SER A 192 -44.49 27.52 27.43
C SER A 192 -43.56 27.21 28.60
N ALA A 193 -43.85 27.84 29.73
CA ALA A 193 -43.13 27.74 30.99
C ALA A 193 -43.93 26.87 31.97
N ALA A 194 -43.24 26.09 32.80
CA ALA A 194 -43.64 25.82 34.18
C ALA A 194 -42.45 25.34 35.01
N LYS A 195 -42.27 25.96 36.18
CA LYS A 195 -41.22 25.76 37.17
C LYS A 195 -41.47 24.50 38.02
N ALA A 196 -40.40 23.82 38.43
CA ALA A 196 -40.29 23.15 39.73
C ALA A 196 -38.85 23.20 40.24
N ALA A 197 -38.67 23.57 41.51
CA ALA A 197 -37.40 23.87 42.16
C ALA A 197 -36.65 22.60 42.64
N PRO A 198 -35.36 22.69 43.01
CA PRO A 198 -34.51 21.54 43.31
C PRO A 198 -34.63 21.11 44.78
N ALA A 199 -34.79 19.80 45.01
CA ALA A 199 -34.65 19.20 46.33
C ALA A 199 -33.16 18.92 46.63
N ARG A 200 -32.68 19.50 47.72
CA ARG A 200 -31.38 19.20 48.34
C ARG A 200 -31.34 17.74 48.80
N ALA A 201 -30.31 16.99 48.43
CA ALA A 201 -29.94 15.76 49.11
C ALA A 201 -28.46 15.80 49.51
N ARG A 202 -28.23 15.38 50.75
CA ARG A 202 -27.05 15.57 51.59
C ARG A 202 -25.91 14.63 51.22
N SER A 203 -24.69 15.11 51.49
CA SER A 203 -23.43 14.39 51.51
C SER A 203 -23.47 13.13 52.39
N ALA A 204 -23.02 12.01 51.86
CA ALA A 204 -22.47 10.90 52.62
C ALA A 204 -21.27 10.33 51.84
N GLY A 205 -20.12 10.27 52.51
CA GLY A 205 -18.83 9.93 51.92
C GLY A 205 -18.71 8.45 51.52
N GLY A 206 -17.99 8.22 50.43
CA GLY A 206 -17.56 6.90 49.98
C GLY A 206 -16.23 7.03 49.27
N ARG A 207 -15.18 6.48 49.87
CA ARG A 207 -13.83 6.36 49.30
C ARG A 207 -13.90 5.58 47.99
N GLY A 208 -13.43 6.20 46.92
CA GLY A 208 -13.24 5.60 45.61
C GLY A 208 -12.32 6.46 44.78
N GLY A 209 -11.01 6.39 45.03
CA GLY A 209 -9.98 7.04 44.22
C GLY A 209 -9.93 6.38 42.85
N LYS A 210 -10.75 6.88 41.92
CA LYS A 210 -10.74 6.50 40.51
C LYS A 210 -10.15 7.67 39.71
N GLU A 211 -9.00 7.41 39.09
CA GLU A 211 -8.49 8.00 37.84
C GLU A 211 -8.88 9.45 37.51
N ARG A 212 -8.56 10.42 38.38
CA ARG A 212 -8.60 11.85 38.00
C ARG A 212 -7.27 12.38 37.44
N GLY A 213 -6.18 11.62 37.56
CA GLY A 213 -4.84 12.08 37.11
C GLY A 213 -4.51 11.82 35.63
N GLY A 214 -5.37 11.12 34.88
CA GLY A 214 -5.13 10.78 33.47
C GLY A 214 -5.37 11.97 32.53
N GLU A 215 -6.50 12.66 32.70
CA GLU A 215 -6.89 13.82 31.87
C GLU A 215 -6.04 15.07 32.19
N ASP A 216 -5.62 15.22 33.45
CA ASP A 216 -4.85 16.38 33.92
C ASP A 216 -3.48 16.52 33.25
N TRP A 217 -2.75 15.41 33.01
CA TRP A 217 -1.43 15.49 32.39
C TRP A 217 -1.49 15.69 30.87
N GLU A 218 -2.52 15.16 30.20
CA GLU A 218 -2.72 15.31 28.77
C GLU A 218 -3.11 16.75 28.43
N GLN A 219 -4.04 17.33 29.18
CA GLN A 219 -4.44 18.73 29.05
C GLN A 219 -3.26 19.67 29.36
N ALA A 220 -2.53 19.42 30.44
CA ALA A 220 -1.33 20.20 30.78
C ALA A 220 -0.18 20.04 29.78
N ALA A 221 -0.09 18.90 29.08
CA ALA A 221 0.87 18.70 28.01
C ALA A 221 0.44 19.40 26.72
N ALA A 222 -0.85 19.39 26.39
CA ALA A 222 -1.40 20.06 25.20
C ALA A 222 -1.27 21.60 25.30
N ALA A 223 -1.49 22.17 26.50
CA ALA A 223 -1.35 23.60 26.74
C ALA A 223 0.07 24.16 26.50
N ARG A 224 1.09 23.30 26.36
CA ARG A 224 2.47 23.71 26.07
C ARG A 224 2.69 24.10 24.62
N PHE A 225 1.81 23.70 23.72
CA PHE A 225 1.97 23.87 22.28
C PHE A 225 0.79 24.64 21.67
N PRO A 226 0.62 25.93 22.01
CA PRO A 226 -0.54 26.72 21.58
C PRO A 226 -0.59 26.94 20.06
N ALA A 227 0.55 26.91 19.38
CA ALA A 227 0.62 27.05 17.92
C ALA A 227 0.35 25.74 17.16
N GLY A 228 0.18 24.63 17.88
CA GLY A 228 -0.13 23.33 17.30
C GLY A 228 1.07 22.59 16.69
N PRO A 229 0.83 21.50 15.95
CA PRO A 229 1.87 20.55 15.54
C PRO A 229 2.86 21.07 14.50
N LEU A 230 2.41 21.98 13.64
CA LEU A 230 3.12 22.35 12.42
C LEU A 230 2.75 23.75 11.94
N ALA A 231 3.59 24.29 11.08
CA ALA A 231 3.27 25.45 10.25
C ALA A 231 3.72 25.22 8.80
N VAL A 232 2.91 25.65 7.84
CA VAL A 232 3.29 25.76 6.42
C VAL A 232 3.78 27.17 6.16
N LEU A 233 5.00 27.29 5.65
CA LEU A 233 5.63 28.57 5.39
C LEU A 233 5.54 28.91 3.92
N GLU A 234 5.17 30.16 3.64
CA GLU A 234 5.07 30.74 2.32
C GLU A 234 5.70 32.15 2.32
N VAL A 235 5.98 32.71 1.15
CA VAL A 235 6.34 34.13 1.02
C VAL A 235 5.08 34.98 1.21
N ALA A 236 5.17 36.02 2.04
CA ALA A 236 4.05 36.93 2.28
C ALA A 236 3.60 37.59 0.97
N ALA A 237 2.30 37.91 0.84
CA ALA A 237 1.73 38.47 -0.38
C ALA A 237 2.36 39.82 -0.80
N ASP A 238 2.93 40.57 0.15
CA ASP A 238 3.65 41.81 -0.11
C ASP A 238 5.13 41.60 -0.51
N GLY A 239 5.56 40.34 -0.60
CA GLY A 239 6.93 39.94 -0.93
C GLY A 239 7.95 40.21 0.19
N ARG A 240 7.51 40.66 1.37
CA ARG A 240 8.40 41.04 2.47
C ARG A 240 8.44 39.95 3.54
N GLY A 241 9.23 38.92 3.25
CA GLY A 241 9.53 37.85 4.20
C GLY A 241 8.56 36.69 4.13
N LEU A 242 8.54 35.89 5.20
CA LEU A 242 7.75 34.66 5.28
C LEU A 242 6.48 34.89 6.09
N VAL A 243 5.41 34.23 5.67
CA VAL A 243 4.17 34.04 6.42
C VAL A 243 4.07 32.56 6.84
N ALA A 244 3.41 32.30 7.95
CA ALA A 244 3.22 30.95 8.47
C ALA A 244 1.73 30.66 8.65
N TYR A 245 1.26 29.53 8.11
CA TYR A 245 -0.10 29.02 8.27
C TYR A 245 -0.10 27.86 9.26
N GLY A 246 -0.88 27.98 10.33
CA GLY A 246 -1.04 26.96 11.37
C GLY A 246 -1.88 25.76 10.93
N ALA A 247 -2.02 24.78 11.80
CA ALA A 247 -2.74 23.52 11.52
C ALA A 247 -4.24 23.69 11.19
N ASP A 248 -4.82 24.85 11.48
CA ASP A 248 -6.19 25.25 11.12
C ASP A 248 -6.29 25.94 9.75
N GLY A 249 -5.16 26.14 9.07
CA GLY A 249 -5.05 26.90 7.82
C GLY A 249 -5.04 28.42 8.00
N GLN A 250 -5.12 28.92 9.23
CA GLN A 250 -5.05 30.35 9.51
C GLN A 250 -3.61 30.82 9.62
N GLU A 251 -3.36 32.08 9.30
CA GLU A 251 -2.07 32.70 9.56
C GLU A 251 -1.79 32.69 11.07
N THR A 252 -0.59 32.27 11.47
CA THR A 252 -0.24 32.15 12.88
C THR A 252 -0.29 33.52 13.57
N VAL A 253 -1.00 33.61 14.69
CA VAL A 253 -1.08 34.84 15.49
C VAL A 253 0.24 35.07 16.22
N GLY A 254 0.86 36.23 16.02
CA GLY A 254 2.07 36.64 16.74
C GLY A 254 3.13 37.26 15.86
N GLU A 255 4.39 37.16 16.28
CA GLU A 255 5.51 37.63 15.47
C GLU A 255 5.70 36.69 14.27
N PRO A 256 5.74 37.23 13.04
CA PRO A 256 5.98 36.43 11.84
C PRO A 256 7.37 35.77 11.91
N PRO A 257 7.63 34.73 11.10
CA PRO A 257 8.96 34.13 11.02
C PRO A 257 10.03 35.19 10.69
N THR A 258 10.76 35.64 11.71
CA THR A 258 11.78 36.68 11.56
C THR A 258 13.11 36.04 11.15
N GLY A 259 13.46 36.18 9.88
CA GLY A 259 14.80 35.86 9.38
C GLY A 259 14.80 35.12 8.04
N ARG A 260 15.64 35.57 7.11
CA ARG A 260 15.96 34.87 5.85
C ARG A 260 16.94 33.71 6.03
N THR A 261 17.10 33.21 7.25
CA THR A 261 18.05 32.16 7.58
C THR A 261 17.33 30.99 8.24
N LEU A 262 17.81 29.76 7.98
CA LEU A 262 17.24 28.58 8.60
C LEU A 262 17.37 28.63 10.12
N GLY A 263 18.52 29.05 10.67
CA GLY A 263 18.74 29.12 12.12
C GLY A 263 17.69 29.98 12.84
N GLY A 264 17.43 31.19 12.33
CA GLY A 264 16.39 32.07 12.88
C GLY A 264 14.98 31.45 12.79
N LEU A 265 14.69 30.74 11.71
CA LEU A 265 13.42 30.04 11.55
C LEU A 265 13.24 28.88 12.55
N LEU A 266 14.30 28.12 12.86
CA LEU A 266 14.23 27.06 13.88
C LEU A 266 13.98 27.64 15.28
N GLU A 267 14.61 28.76 15.60
CA GLU A 267 14.39 29.48 16.87
C GLU A 267 12.97 30.03 16.97
N TRP A 268 12.47 30.62 15.89
CA TRP A 268 11.08 31.06 15.80
C TRP A 268 10.12 29.91 16.10
N ALA A 269 10.30 28.74 15.47
CA ALA A 269 9.43 27.58 15.66
C ALA A 269 9.42 27.06 17.11
N LEU A 270 10.57 27.06 17.79
CA LEU A 270 10.65 26.68 19.19
C LEU A 270 10.00 27.72 20.12
N ARG A 271 10.16 29.01 19.81
CA ARG A 271 9.63 30.11 20.62
C ARG A 271 8.12 30.28 20.49
N THR A 272 7.54 30.05 19.31
CA THR A 272 6.09 30.14 19.07
C THR A 272 5.31 29.00 19.73
N GLY A 273 5.99 27.98 20.24
CA GLY A 273 5.35 26.84 20.89
C GLY A 273 4.69 25.90 19.86
N LEU A 274 5.31 25.71 18.70
CA LEU A 274 4.95 24.60 17.82
C LEU A 274 5.39 23.28 18.44
N GLY A 275 4.63 22.22 18.19
CA GLY A 275 4.90 20.86 18.69
C GLY A 275 3.62 20.12 19.09
N THR A 276 3.79 18.92 19.62
CA THR A 276 2.65 18.15 20.15
C THR A 276 2.95 17.52 21.50
N ALA A 277 1.93 17.44 22.33
CA ALA A 277 1.99 16.66 23.55
C ALA A 277 2.34 15.19 23.24
N ARG A 278 3.21 14.60 24.07
CA ARG A 278 3.48 13.16 24.04
C ARG A 278 2.19 12.34 24.16
N LEU A 279 2.14 11.23 23.43
CA LEU A 279 0.97 10.32 23.40
C LEU A 279 0.99 9.26 24.49
N HIS A 280 2.04 9.25 25.31
CA HIS A 280 2.23 8.33 26.42
C HIS A 280 2.97 9.04 27.54
N ARG A 281 2.65 8.74 28.80
CA ARG A 281 3.26 9.40 29.97
C ARG A 281 4.80 9.30 30.03
N TYR A 282 5.35 8.22 29.46
CA TYR A 282 6.80 7.99 29.31
C TYR A 282 7.33 8.27 27.90
N GLY A 283 6.46 8.75 27.01
CA GLY A 283 6.81 9.15 25.66
C GLY A 283 7.50 10.52 25.62
N LYS A 284 7.79 10.95 24.39
CA LYS A 284 8.40 12.25 24.10
C LYS A 284 7.37 13.16 23.43
N ASP A 285 7.46 14.45 23.74
CA ASP A 285 6.69 15.46 23.01
C ASP A 285 7.16 15.45 21.54
N GLY A 286 6.20 15.65 20.62
CA GLY A 286 6.47 15.70 19.19
C GLY A 286 7.13 17.02 18.81
N ASP A 287 8.11 16.93 17.92
CA ASP A 287 8.84 18.10 17.43
C ASP A 287 7.93 18.99 16.56
N PRO A 288 8.12 20.32 16.60
CA PRO A 288 7.65 21.22 15.55
C PRO A 288 7.94 20.66 14.15
N LEU A 289 6.96 20.78 13.25
CA LEU A 289 7.16 20.55 11.83
C LEU A 289 6.97 21.85 11.06
N LEU A 290 7.99 22.25 10.30
CA LEU A 290 7.90 23.33 9.33
C LEU A 290 7.83 22.74 7.93
N VAL A 291 6.79 23.09 7.20
CA VAL A 291 6.60 22.70 5.80
C VAL A 291 6.98 23.88 4.93
N LEU A 292 7.96 23.71 4.05
CA LEU A 292 8.47 24.77 3.20
C LEU A 292 7.90 24.61 1.79
N THR A 293 7.12 25.58 1.34
CA THR A 293 6.71 25.67 -0.07
C THR A 293 7.90 26.02 -0.96
N ASP A 294 7.71 25.92 -2.27
CA ASP A 294 8.75 26.22 -3.25
C ASP A 294 9.28 27.66 -3.11
N ALA A 295 8.38 28.62 -2.93
CA ALA A 295 8.74 30.02 -2.75
C ALA A 295 9.40 30.28 -1.39
N ALA A 296 8.92 29.68 -0.29
CA ALA A 296 9.58 29.79 1.00
C ALA A 296 10.98 29.15 1.02
N ALA A 297 11.14 27.99 0.40
CA ALA A 297 12.45 27.33 0.27
C ALA A 297 13.43 28.19 -0.55
N THR A 298 12.95 28.82 -1.62
CA THR A 298 13.74 29.73 -2.46
C THR A 298 14.17 30.99 -1.70
N GLU A 299 13.27 31.62 -0.95
CA GLU A 299 13.58 32.78 -0.09
C GLU A 299 14.62 32.44 0.99
N LEU A 300 14.57 31.21 1.53
CA LEU A 300 15.58 30.66 2.47
C LEU A 300 16.89 30.25 1.77
N GLY A 301 17.00 30.45 0.45
CA GLY A 301 18.18 30.15 -0.32
C GLY A 301 18.51 28.65 -0.40
N LEU A 302 17.48 27.80 -0.34
CA LEU A 302 17.56 26.39 -0.67
C LEU A 302 17.47 26.21 -2.20
N PRO A 303 18.25 25.31 -2.79
CA PRO A 303 18.17 25.04 -4.23
C PRO A 303 16.83 24.37 -4.60
N PRO A 304 16.32 24.56 -5.83
CA PRO A 304 15.23 23.75 -6.36
C PRO A 304 15.64 22.26 -6.44
N ALA A 305 14.68 21.33 -6.60
CA ALA A 305 15.02 19.93 -6.89
C ALA A 305 15.89 19.82 -8.14
N GLY A 306 17.03 19.15 -8.01
CA GLY A 306 17.92 18.90 -9.15
C GLY A 306 17.31 17.90 -10.13
N ARG A 307 16.97 18.35 -11.34
CA ARG A 307 17.20 17.57 -12.56
C ARG A 307 18.57 18.02 -13.06
N ASP A 308 19.64 17.28 -12.79
CA ASP A 308 20.98 17.77 -13.13
C ASP A 308 21.51 17.17 -14.43
N GLU A 309 22.28 17.98 -15.16
CA GLU A 309 23.42 17.45 -15.92
C GLU A 309 24.78 18.08 -15.59
N LYS A 310 24.90 19.20 -14.85
CA LYS A 310 26.15 19.68 -14.23
C LYS A 310 25.87 20.92 -13.37
N THR A 311 25.61 20.77 -12.07
CA THR A 311 26.32 21.42 -10.94
C THR A 311 25.64 21.16 -9.59
N GLN A 312 26.10 20.09 -8.93
CA GLN A 312 26.10 19.87 -7.48
C GLN A 312 24.75 19.80 -6.73
N TYR A 313 23.90 18.89 -7.18
CA TYR A 313 23.12 18.02 -6.28
C TYR A 313 23.63 16.60 -6.49
N VAL A 314 24.06 15.88 -5.44
CA VAL A 314 24.47 14.47 -5.61
C VAL A 314 23.19 13.64 -5.71
N PRO A 315 22.79 13.13 -6.90
CA PRO A 315 21.51 12.46 -7.08
C PRO A 315 21.41 11.15 -6.29
N ARG A 316 22.56 10.66 -5.79
CA ARG A 316 22.68 9.38 -5.10
C ARG A 316 22.39 9.40 -3.60
N ILE A 317 22.20 10.56 -2.97
CA ILE A 317 21.54 10.66 -1.65
C ILE A 317 20.86 12.03 -1.65
N GLY A 318 19.53 12.05 -1.69
CA GLY A 318 18.76 13.30 -1.77
C GLY A 318 18.89 14.18 -0.53
N ARG A 319 20.05 14.82 -0.36
CA ARG A 319 20.40 15.71 0.74
C ARG A 319 21.47 16.72 0.29
N LEU A 320 21.50 17.88 0.93
CA LEU A 320 22.56 18.86 0.76
C LEU A 320 23.90 18.29 1.27
N PRO A 321 25.02 18.61 0.59
CA PRO A 321 26.34 18.26 1.10
C PRO A 321 26.64 19.03 2.38
N ASP A 322 27.45 18.44 3.27
CA ASP A 322 27.86 19.08 4.53
C ASP A 322 28.62 20.39 4.31
N THR A 323 29.17 20.58 3.11
CA THR A 323 29.87 21.81 2.69
C THR A 323 28.93 22.95 2.29
N HIS A 324 27.63 22.70 2.13
CA HIS A 324 26.64 23.69 1.68
C HIS A 324 26.51 24.84 2.70
N ARG A 325 26.32 26.08 2.21
CA ARG A 325 26.27 27.30 3.06
C ARG A 325 25.28 27.20 4.21
N GLN A 326 24.08 26.65 3.95
CA GLN A 326 23.03 26.52 4.94
C GLN A 326 23.36 25.46 6.01
N VAL A 327 24.01 24.36 5.61
CA VAL A 327 24.43 23.31 6.56
C VAL A 327 25.57 23.82 7.45
N LYS A 328 26.52 24.56 6.87
CA LYS A 328 27.60 25.23 7.62
C LYS A 328 27.05 26.28 8.59
N ALA A 329 26.07 27.08 8.18
CA ALA A 329 25.45 28.08 9.04
C ALA A 329 24.76 27.42 10.24
N LEU A 330 23.93 26.40 10.01
CA LEU A 330 23.31 25.60 11.08
C LEU A 330 24.35 25.03 12.05
N THR A 331 25.43 24.44 11.52
CA THR A 331 26.51 23.87 12.35
C THR A 331 27.21 24.95 13.18
N LYS A 332 27.48 26.12 12.59
CA LYS A 332 28.09 27.26 13.29
C LYS A 332 27.20 27.76 14.43
N ASP A 333 25.89 27.70 14.25
CA ASP A 333 24.88 28.09 15.24
C ASP A 333 24.57 26.96 16.26
N GLY A 334 25.37 25.89 16.27
CA GLY A 334 25.26 24.78 17.24
C GLY A 334 24.20 23.73 16.91
N TRP A 335 23.55 23.81 15.75
CA TRP A 335 22.58 22.82 15.29
C TRP A 335 23.25 21.60 14.66
N GLN A 336 22.66 20.43 14.90
CA GLN A 336 23.13 19.14 14.43
C GLN A 336 22.07 18.46 13.57
N LEU A 337 22.54 17.73 12.54
CA LEU A 337 21.71 16.90 11.67
C LEU A 337 21.82 15.43 12.07
N THR A 338 20.76 14.66 11.80
CA THR A 338 20.84 13.20 11.90
C THR A 338 21.74 12.62 10.80
N ARG A 339 22.07 11.32 10.88
CA ARG A 339 22.82 10.60 9.83
C ARG A 339 22.20 10.72 8.42
N ARG A 340 20.89 10.99 8.32
CA ARG A 340 20.20 11.22 7.04
C ARG A 340 20.57 12.56 6.40
N GLY A 341 21.13 13.50 7.16
CA GLY A 341 21.52 14.83 6.71
C GLY A 341 20.31 15.73 6.39
N PHE A 342 20.55 16.77 5.57
CA PHE A 342 19.56 17.77 5.21
C PHE A 342 18.90 17.43 3.86
N GLY A 343 17.84 16.62 3.87
CA GLY A 343 17.09 16.21 2.66
C GLY A 343 15.63 16.66 2.68
N PRO A 344 14.74 16.04 1.86
CA PRO A 344 13.31 16.37 1.78
C PRO A 344 12.63 16.35 3.16
N TRP A 345 13.09 15.45 4.01
CA TRP A 345 12.77 15.43 5.43
C TRP A 345 14.05 15.57 6.24
N ALA A 346 14.20 16.69 6.95
CA ALA A 346 15.35 16.95 7.80
C ALA A 346 14.91 17.03 9.27
N ARG A 347 15.75 16.48 10.17
CA ARG A 347 15.61 16.66 11.61
C ARG A 347 16.85 17.38 12.11
N ILE A 348 16.63 18.55 12.69
CA ILE A 348 17.66 19.48 13.12
C ILE A 348 17.49 19.66 14.63
N HIS A 349 18.57 19.47 15.39
CA HIS A 349 18.50 19.41 16.85
C HIS A 349 19.77 19.94 17.49
N ARG A 350 19.68 20.34 18.75
CA ARG A 350 20.83 20.67 19.60
C ARG A 350 20.64 20.08 20.99
N GLU A 351 21.64 20.26 21.86
CA GLU A 351 21.54 19.79 23.24
C GLU A 351 20.33 20.40 23.94
N PRO A 352 19.60 19.64 24.78
CA PRO A 352 18.46 20.19 25.49
C PRO A 352 18.83 21.37 26.39
N GLU A 353 18.06 22.45 26.34
CA GLU A 353 18.27 23.63 27.18
C GLU A 353 17.21 23.70 28.27
N ALA A 354 17.61 23.86 29.54
CA ALA A 354 16.72 23.86 30.71
C ALA A 354 15.75 22.65 30.74
N GLY A 355 16.22 21.47 30.30
CA GLY A 355 15.43 20.25 30.21
C GLY A 355 14.39 20.23 29.08
N ARG A 356 14.38 21.25 28.21
CA ARG A 356 13.51 21.32 27.03
C ARG A 356 14.24 20.80 25.81
N ARG A 357 13.55 19.95 25.05
CA ARG A 357 14.08 19.39 23.81
C ARG A 357 14.15 20.49 22.75
N GLN A 358 15.29 20.62 22.09
CA GLN A 358 15.51 21.58 21.02
C GLN A 358 15.69 20.83 19.71
N CYS A 359 14.58 20.58 19.04
CA CYS A 359 14.55 19.82 17.80
C CYS A 359 13.37 20.29 16.94
N VAL A 360 13.63 20.50 15.65
CA VAL A 360 12.66 20.95 14.66
C VAL A 360 12.77 20.03 13.44
N GLN A 361 11.63 19.75 12.82
CA GLN A 361 11.55 18.97 11.59
C GLN A 361 11.23 19.88 10.41
N LEU A 362 11.90 19.63 9.29
CA LEU A 362 11.59 20.30 8.02
C LEU A 362 11.00 19.29 7.03
N CYS A 363 9.95 19.71 6.34
CA CYS A 363 9.36 19.05 5.19
C CYS A 363 9.52 20.00 3.99
N VAL A 364 10.42 19.68 3.07
CA VAL A 364 10.78 20.54 1.94
C VAL A 364 10.04 20.07 0.69
N LEU A 365 8.93 20.74 0.36
CA LEU A 365 8.08 20.38 -0.77
C LEU A 365 8.82 20.31 -2.10
N PRO A 366 9.67 21.30 -2.49
CA PRO A 366 10.32 21.26 -3.79
C PRO A 366 11.29 20.09 -3.96
N TRP A 367 11.61 19.34 -2.90
CA TRP A 367 12.45 18.14 -2.95
C TRP A 367 11.64 16.84 -2.91
N GLY A 368 10.33 16.92 -3.16
CA GLY A 368 9.43 15.78 -3.19
C GLY A 368 9.19 15.14 -1.83
N ALA A 369 9.16 15.94 -0.76
CA ALA A 369 8.89 15.45 0.59
C ALA A 369 7.50 14.77 0.70
N LEU A 370 6.52 15.23 -0.09
CA LEU A 370 5.14 14.72 -0.11
C LEU A 370 4.73 14.13 -1.48
N ASP A 371 5.59 14.15 -2.50
CA ASP A 371 5.27 13.72 -3.87
C ASP A 371 5.16 12.19 -4.02
N SER A 372 5.72 11.43 -3.06
CA SER A 372 5.65 9.98 -3.07
C SER A 372 5.71 9.41 -1.65
N ALA A 373 5.46 8.11 -1.51
CA ALA A 373 5.43 7.38 -0.23
C ALA A 373 4.14 7.54 0.61
N GLY A 374 3.00 7.60 -0.08
CA GLY A 374 1.66 7.41 0.49
C GLY A 374 0.91 8.70 0.83
N TRP A 375 1.56 9.85 0.69
CA TRP A 375 0.90 11.16 0.63
C TRP A 375 0.34 11.32 -0.79
N LYS A 376 -0.99 11.39 -0.92
CA LYS A 376 -1.69 11.61 -2.19
C LYS A 376 -2.37 12.98 -2.10
N LEU A 377 -1.56 14.02 -2.21
CA LEU A 377 -2.06 15.38 -2.08
C LEU A 377 -2.76 15.80 -3.39
N PRO A 378 -3.86 16.57 -3.30
CA PRO A 378 -4.43 17.27 -4.45
C PRO A 378 -3.40 18.21 -5.08
N ASP A 379 -3.42 18.30 -6.41
CA ASP A 379 -2.55 19.21 -7.15
C ASP A 379 -2.93 20.67 -6.87
N GLY A 380 -1.92 21.54 -6.76
CA GLY A 380 -2.13 22.99 -6.65
C GLY A 380 -2.71 23.49 -5.33
N LEU A 381 -2.66 22.69 -4.25
CA LEU A 381 -3.10 23.15 -2.92
C LEU A 381 -2.37 24.42 -2.49
N ALA A 382 -3.13 25.43 -2.08
CA ALA A 382 -2.58 26.63 -1.48
C ALA A 382 -2.00 26.32 -0.09
N ALA A 383 -1.04 27.13 0.38
CA ALA A 383 -0.39 26.93 1.68
C ALA A 383 -1.38 26.82 2.87
N PRO A 384 -2.46 27.63 2.98
CA PRO A 384 -3.50 27.45 3.99
C PRO A 384 -4.20 26.08 3.96
N GLU A 385 -4.51 25.59 2.77
CA GLU A 385 -5.24 24.32 2.58
C GLU A 385 -4.34 23.13 2.90
N LEU A 386 -3.07 23.20 2.49
CA LEU A 386 -2.06 22.22 2.87
C LEU A 386 -1.85 22.18 4.39
N ALA A 387 -1.84 23.34 5.04
CA ALA A 387 -1.69 23.44 6.49
C ALA A 387 -2.88 22.79 7.22
N ARG A 388 -4.11 23.06 6.76
CA ARG A 388 -5.34 22.40 7.24
C ARG A 388 -5.28 20.89 7.04
N LEU A 389 -4.91 20.42 5.85
CA LEU A 389 -4.83 18.98 5.53
C LEU A 389 -3.85 18.25 6.45
N LEU A 390 -2.60 18.74 6.53
CA LEU A 390 -1.57 18.15 7.37
C LEU A 390 -1.88 18.30 8.86
N GLY A 391 -2.53 19.40 9.25
CA GLY A 391 -3.01 19.66 10.60
C GLY A 391 -4.08 18.66 11.04
N THR A 392 -5.09 18.42 10.20
CA THR A 392 -6.12 17.41 10.41
C THR A 392 -5.51 16.01 10.54
N TYR A 393 -4.55 15.65 9.68
CA TYR A 393 -3.82 14.39 9.82
C TYR A 393 -3.05 14.33 11.15
N ALA A 394 -2.34 15.40 11.52
CA ALA A 394 -1.53 15.44 12.74
C ALA A 394 -2.37 15.27 14.01
N GLN A 395 -3.54 15.91 14.05
CA GLN A 395 -4.50 15.82 15.14
C GLN A 395 -5.04 14.40 15.29
N ARG A 396 -5.51 13.79 14.19
CA ARG A 396 -6.13 12.46 14.22
C ARG A 396 -5.09 11.33 14.39
N VAL A 397 -3.91 11.48 13.79
CA VAL A 397 -2.89 10.42 13.68
C VAL A 397 -1.65 10.78 14.49
N HIS A 398 -0.75 11.57 13.92
CA HIS A 398 0.51 12.01 14.51
C HIS A 398 1.12 13.09 13.63
N THR A 399 1.92 14.02 14.18
CA THR A 399 2.66 15.00 13.36
C THR A 399 3.42 14.28 12.24
N PRO A 400 3.22 14.66 10.97
CA PRO A 400 3.84 14.00 9.83
C PRO A 400 5.35 13.82 9.98
N ARG A 401 5.84 12.61 9.66
CA ARG A 401 7.26 12.27 9.75
C ARG A 401 7.68 11.40 8.56
N GLY A 402 8.25 12.02 7.53
CA GLY A 402 8.60 11.28 6.32
C GLY A 402 7.36 10.76 5.59
N SER A 403 7.49 9.59 4.96
CA SER A 403 6.35 8.85 4.38
C SER A 403 5.28 8.53 5.43
N THR A 404 4.02 8.35 5.00
CA THR A 404 2.93 7.83 5.85
C THR A 404 3.29 6.54 6.61
N ALA A 405 4.07 5.64 5.99
CA ALA A 405 4.58 4.43 6.63
C ALA A 405 5.55 4.71 7.79
N VAL A 406 6.36 5.76 7.69
CA VAL A 406 7.27 6.19 8.77
C VAL A 406 6.48 6.91 9.85
N SER A 407 5.56 7.81 9.51
CA SER A 407 4.63 8.42 10.48
C SER A 407 3.92 7.36 11.31
N GLY A 408 3.48 6.27 10.70
CA GLY A 408 2.81 5.18 11.39
C GLY A 408 3.71 4.34 12.30
N LEU A 409 4.98 4.12 11.95
CA LEU A 409 5.98 3.51 12.87
C LEU A 409 6.31 4.44 14.05
N GLU A 410 6.42 5.74 13.79
CA GLU A 410 6.66 6.75 14.82
C GLU A 410 5.45 6.81 15.77
N LEU A 411 4.23 6.66 15.26
CA LEU A 411 3.02 6.52 16.06
C LEU A 411 3.05 5.28 16.97
N VAL A 412 3.50 4.11 16.47
CA VAL A 412 3.69 2.91 17.31
C VAL A 412 4.63 3.23 18.48
N THR A 413 5.78 3.86 18.19
CA THR A 413 6.78 4.20 19.21
C THR A 413 6.27 5.28 20.18
N ALA A 414 5.48 6.24 19.72
CA ALA A 414 4.91 7.30 20.55
C ALA A 414 3.87 6.75 21.54
N LEU A 415 3.10 5.73 21.14
CA LEU A 415 2.08 5.07 21.96
C LEU A 415 2.65 3.94 22.84
N ARG A 416 3.75 3.31 22.42
CA ARG A 416 4.49 2.26 23.13
C ARG A 416 5.98 2.60 23.19
N PRO A 417 6.38 3.62 23.98
CA PRO A 417 7.78 3.99 24.10
C PRO A 417 8.59 2.84 24.69
N PRO A 418 9.82 2.58 24.21
CA PRO A 418 10.59 1.41 24.61
C PRO A 418 11.03 1.46 26.08
N THR A 419 11.22 2.66 26.63
CA THR A 419 11.84 2.86 27.94
C THR A 419 11.15 3.94 28.78
N ARG A 420 11.32 3.83 30.09
CA ARG A 420 10.87 4.77 31.12
C ARG A 420 11.99 5.06 32.10
N PRO A 421 12.00 6.24 32.75
CA PRO A 421 12.89 6.49 33.86
C PRO A 421 12.52 5.60 35.05
N VAL A 422 13.51 4.93 35.63
CA VAL A 422 13.41 4.10 36.83
C VAL A 422 14.37 4.64 37.88
N ARG A 423 13.88 4.87 39.10
CA ARG A 423 14.72 5.31 40.21
C ARG A 423 15.40 4.09 40.85
N THR A 424 16.71 4.16 40.97
CA THR A 424 17.58 3.17 41.63
C THR A 424 18.34 3.84 42.77
N ALA A 425 19.08 3.06 43.57
CA ALA A 425 19.93 3.60 44.63
C ALA A 425 20.99 4.59 44.10
N GLY A 426 21.46 4.41 42.85
CA GLY A 426 22.43 5.28 42.19
C GLY A 426 21.82 6.45 41.40
N GLY A 427 20.51 6.69 41.50
CA GLY A 427 19.80 7.73 40.75
C GLY A 427 18.87 7.18 39.66
N TRP A 428 18.61 7.98 38.63
CA TRP A 428 17.70 7.60 37.55
C TRP A 428 18.41 6.79 36.47
N THR A 429 17.84 5.64 36.10
CA THR A 429 18.27 4.82 34.97
C THR A 429 17.11 4.61 33.99
N SER A 430 17.42 4.06 32.81
CA SER A 430 16.43 3.64 31.82
C SER A 430 15.97 2.20 32.10
N GLY A 431 14.66 1.98 32.19
CA GLY A 431 14.06 0.65 32.31
C GLY A 431 12.95 0.43 31.28
N PRO A 432 12.50 -0.82 31.05
CA PRO A 432 11.49 -1.11 30.04
C PRO A 432 10.11 -0.57 30.43
N VAL A 433 9.33 -0.21 29.41
CA VAL A 433 7.89 0.01 29.54
C VAL A 433 7.17 -1.31 29.31
N GLU A 434 6.33 -1.69 30.25
CA GLU A 434 5.51 -2.90 30.14
C GLU A 434 4.65 -2.88 28.87
N GLY A 435 4.56 -4.03 28.19
CA GLY A 435 3.82 -4.16 26.93
C GLY A 435 4.45 -3.44 25.74
N SER A 436 5.71 -3.00 25.84
CA SER A 436 6.47 -2.36 24.76
C SER A 436 7.72 -3.16 24.42
N ARG A 437 8.21 -3.01 23.18
CA ARG A 437 9.46 -3.62 22.74
C ARG A 437 10.63 -2.71 23.07
N SER A 438 11.43 -3.07 24.08
CA SER A 438 12.50 -2.24 24.63
C SER A 438 13.87 -2.44 23.97
N ARG A 439 14.08 -3.59 23.31
CA ARG A 439 15.35 -3.98 22.68
C ARG A 439 15.12 -4.56 21.28
N VAL A 440 16.21 -4.64 20.52
CA VAL A 440 16.26 -5.26 19.19
C VAL A 440 16.52 -6.75 19.36
N PHE A 441 15.85 -7.57 18.55
CA PHE A 441 16.01 -9.01 18.51
C PHE A 441 16.19 -9.46 17.06
N ASP A 442 16.94 -10.54 16.87
CA ASP A 442 16.88 -11.25 15.60
C ASP A 442 15.56 -12.01 15.49
N ALA A 443 15.03 -12.10 14.27
CA ALA A 443 13.82 -12.88 13.96
C ALA A 443 14.16 -14.37 13.82
N ALA A 444 13.14 -15.24 13.81
CA ALA A 444 13.40 -16.66 13.58
C ALA A 444 13.72 -16.91 12.09
N PRO A 445 14.59 -17.89 11.76
CA PRO A 445 14.90 -18.26 10.38
C PRO A 445 13.67 -18.44 9.45
N PRO A 446 12.58 -19.12 9.84
CA PRO A 446 11.43 -19.27 8.93
C PRO A 446 10.71 -17.94 8.62
N GLU A 447 10.87 -16.91 9.44
CA GLU A 447 10.10 -15.65 9.34
C GLU A 447 10.76 -14.63 8.39
N VAL A 448 12.07 -14.72 8.18
CA VAL A 448 12.84 -13.66 7.52
C VAL A 448 12.64 -13.64 5.99
N PRO A 449 12.73 -12.47 5.33
CA PRO A 449 12.79 -12.39 3.88
C PRO A 449 14.11 -12.96 3.33
N ASP A 450 14.13 -13.35 2.06
CA ASP A 450 15.27 -14.03 1.43
C ASP A 450 16.56 -13.19 1.42
N GLU A 451 16.46 -11.86 1.48
CA GLU A 451 17.64 -11.00 1.60
C GLU A 451 18.29 -11.09 2.98
N HIS A 452 17.59 -11.57 4.01
CA HIS A 452 18.10 -11.56 5.38
C HIS A 452 19.32 -12.46 5.56
N PRO A 453 20.33 -12.09 6.38
CA PRO A 453 21.47 -12.96 6.67
C PRO A 453 21.08 -14.37 7.13
N LEU A 454 20.08 -14.48 8.01
CA LEU A 454 19.55 -15.77 8.50
C LEU A 454 18.84 -16.61 7.42
N ALA A 455 18.58 -16.08 6.21
CA ALA A 455 18.01 -16.87 5.12
C ALA A 455 19.06 -17.73 4.41
N ALA A 456 20.37 -17.47 4.59
CA ALA A 456 21.43 -18.14 3.85
C ALA A 456 21.52 -19.66 4.10
N GLU A 457 21.13 -20.11 5.29
CA GLU A 457 21.19 -21.53 5.70
C GLU A 457 19.79 -22.17 5.75
N ARG A 458 18.76 -21.48 5.26
CA ARG A 458 17.37 -21.93 5.29
C ARG A 458 17.05 -22.78 4.05
N ALA A 459 16.44 -23.94 4.25
CA ALA A 459 15.88 -24.73 3.15
C ALA A 459 14.71 -23.99 2.48
N ASP A 460 14.52 -24.17 1.18
CA ASP A 460 13.52 -23.42 0.40
C ASP A 460 12.07 -23.65 0.86
N ASP A 461 11.76 -24.82 1.42
CA ASP A 461 10.46 -25.19 1.98
C ASP A 461 10.27 -24.78 3.45
N ALA A 462 11.31 -24.20 4.08
CA ALA A 462 11.31 -23.83 5.49
C ALA A 462 10.90 -22.36 5.75
N VAL A 463 10.04 -21.79 4.90
CA VAL A 463 9.58 -20.40 5.01
C VAL A 463 8.17 -20.32 5.59
N LEU A 464 7.96 -19.43 6.55
CA LEU A 464 6.62 -19.02 6.97
C LEU A 464 6.02 -18.12 5.87
N ILE A 465 5.08 -18.67 5.10
CA ILE A 465 4.41 -17.95 4.02
C ILE A 465 3.11 -17.33 4.55
N ALA A 466 3.18 -16.06 4.95
CA ALA A 466 2.03 -15.27 5.37
C ALA A 466 1.75 -14.15 4.35
N GLU A 467 0.98 -14.49 3.32
CA GLU A 467 0.52 -13.55 2.30
C GLU A 467 -1.01 -13.64 2.14
N ALA A 468 -1.58 -12.57 1.60
CA ALA A 468 -3.03 -12.49 1.38
C ALA A 468 -3.45 -13.37 0.19
N TRP A 469 -4.71 -13.82 0.16
CA TRP A 469 -5.15 -14.77 -0.86
C TRP A 469 -5.10 -14.21 -2.27
N ASP A 470 -4.78 -15.07 -3.23
CA ASP A 470 -5.08 -14.92 -4.65
C ASP A 470 -5.70 -16.22 -5.14
N TRP A 471 -7.03 -16.32 -5.00
CA TRP A 471 -7.77 -17.56 -5.22
C TRP A 471 -9.00 -17.30 -6.08
N HIS A 472 -9.30 -18.24 -6.98
CA HIS A 472 -10.57 -18.31 -7.70
C HIS A 472 -10.87 -19.76 -8.05
N ARG A 473 -12.12 -20.03 -8.40
CA ARG A 473 -12.58 -21.37 -8.80
C ARG A 473 -13.56 -21.31 -9.99
N PRO A 474 -13.79 -22.44 -10.67
CA PRO A 474 -14.89 -22.55 -11.63
C PRO A 474 -16.25 -22.26 -10.99
N LEU A 475 -17.17 -21.75 -11.81
CA LEU A 475 -18.55 -21.47 -11.39
C LEU A 475 -19.36 -22.77 -11.26
N THR A 476 -20.15 -22.86 -10.20
CA THR A 476 -21.18 -23.90 -10.08
C THR A 476 -22.34 -23.64 -11.05
N GLU A 477 -23.16 -24.66 -11.33
CA GLU A 477 -24.33 -24.54 -12.21
C GLU A 477 -25.29 -23.42 -11.76
N ARG A 478 -25.52 -23.31 -10.44
CA ARG A 478 -26.36 -22.25 -9.88
C ARG A 478 -25.77 -20.86 -10.11
N GLU A 479 -24.46 -20.72 -9.96
CA GLU A 479 -23.79 -19.43 -10.16
C GLU A 479 -23.80 -19.01 -11.62
N GLN A 480 -23.67 -19.95 -12.56
CA GLN A 480 -23.72 -19.68 -14.00
C GLN A 480 -25.03 -19.03 -14.46
N ALA A 481 -26.13 -19.27 -13.73
CA ALA A 481 -27.43 -18.66 -14.01
C ALA A 481 -27.57 -17.23 -13.48
N ALA A 482 -26.62 -16.73 -12.68
CA ALA A 482 -26.71 -15.38 -12.12
C ALA A 482 -26.40 -14.32 -13.19
N PRO A 483 -27.11 -13.18 -13.19
CA PRO A 483 -26.84 -12.09 -14.13
C PRO A 483 -25.59 -11.29 -13.79
N PHE A 484 -25.22 -11.20 -12.51
CA PHE A 484 -24.12 -10.34 -12.04
C PHE A 484 -23.11 -11.09 -11.18
N ALA A 485 -21.92 -10.52 -11.09
CA ALA A 485 -20.97 -10.76 -10.02
C ALA A 485 -20.74 -9.47 -9.23
N VAL A 486 -20.65 -9.60 -7.91
CA VAL A 486 -20.54 -8.47 -6.97
C VAL A 486 -19.33 -8.68 -6.05
N GLY A 487 -18.49 -7.66 -5.94
CA GLY A 487 -17.33 -7.61 -5.07
C GLY A 487 -17.63 -6.92 -3.75
N LEU A 488 -17.27 -7.59 -2.64
CA LEU A 488 -17.32 -7.04 -1.29
C LEU A 488 -15.90 -6.97 -0.72
N ASP A 489 -15.47 -5.77 -0.33
CA ASP A 489 -14.12 -5.50 0.20
C ASP A 489 -14.17 -5.20 1.69
N VAL A 490 -13.31 -5.85 2.48
CA VAL A 490 -13.24 -5.61 3.94
C VAL A 490 -12.48 -4.31 4.22
N ASN A 491 -13.17 -3.34 4.83
CA ASN A 491 -12.60 -2.05 5.19
C ASN A 491 -11.38 -2.22 6.10
N THR A 492 -10.21 -1.84 5.60
CA THR A 492 -8.94 -1.79 6.35
C THR A 492 -8.66 -3.10 7.11
N ALA A 493 -8.78 -4.25 6.44
CA ALA A 493 -8.75 -5.58 7.07
C ALA A 493 -7.55 -5.79 8.01
N PHE A 494 -6.34 -5.39 7.60
CA PHE A 494 -5.14 -5.51 8.43
C PHE A 494 -5.15 -4.59 9.65
N LEU A 495 -5.74 -3.39 9.54
CA LEU A 495 -5.93 -2.52 10.70
C LEU A 495 -6.88 -3.20 11.69
N ALA A 496 -7.99 -3.76 11.22
CA ALA A 496 -8.96 -4.48 12.07
C ALA A 496 -8.31 -5.69 12.76
N ALA A 497 -7.48 -6.46 12.05
CA ALA A 497 -6.80 -7.63 12.57
C ALA A 497 -5.72 -7.32 13.63
N ALA A 498 -5.13 -6.12 13.61
CA ALA A 498 -4.12 -5.71 14.58
C ALA A 498 -4.68 -5.38 15.98
N GLY A 499 -6.00 -5.18 16.11
CA GLY A 499 -6.63 -4.81 17.38
C GLY A 499 -6.57 -5.94 18.41
N ARG A 500 -6.04 -5.65 19.61
CA ARG A 500 -5.85 -6.62 20.72
C ARG A 500 -5.08 -7.90 20.38
N LEU A 501 -4.44 -7.96 19.21
CA LEU A 501 -3.67 -9.11 18.78
C LEU A 501 -2.52 -9.35 19.76
N ASN A 502 -2.36 -10.58 20.24
CA ASN A 502 -1.24 -10.92 21.11
C ASN A 502 0.04 -11.03 20.28
N LEU A 503 0.94 -10.08 20.47
CA LEU A 503 2.14 -9.91 19.65
C LEU A 503 3.40 -10.17 20.48
N PRO A 504 4.48 -10.61 19.83
CA PRO A 504 5.72 -10.92 20.51
C PRO A 504 6.41 -9.68 21.08
N LEU A 505 6.94 -9.79 22.30
CA LEU A 505 7.71 -8.76 22.99
C LEU A 505 9.15 -9.21 23.32
N SER A 506 9.48 -10.49 23.06
CA SER A 506 10.76 -11.15 23.37
C SER A 506 11.44 -11.70 22.10
N GLU A 507 12.68 -12.18 22.24
CA GLU A 507 13.37 -12.97 21.22
C GLU A 507 12.70 -14.33 20.93
N PRO A 508 12.89 -14.88 19.72
CA PRO A 508 12.55 -16.26 19.40
C PRO A 508 13.27 -17.28 20.28
N VAL A 509 12.54 -18.29 20.78
CA VAL A 509 13.10 -19.51 21.39
C VAL A 509 12.74 -20.71 20.51
N HIS A 510 13.74 -21.46 20.05
CA HIS A 510 13.53 -22.69 19.27
C HIS A 510 13.22 -23.84 20.22
N GLU A 511 12.11 -24.52 19.98
CA GLU A 511 11.66 -25.66 20.76
C GLU A 511 11.32 -26.82 19.81
N LEU A 512 11.70 -28.03 20.21
CA LEU A 512 11.40 -29.27 19.49
C LEU A 512 10.21 -29.96 20.17
N ASP A 513 9.34 -30.53 19.34
CA ASP A 513 8.08 -31.17 19.75
C ASP A 513 7.26 -30.36 20.78
N PRO A 514 7.08 -29.02 20.59
CA PRO A 514 6.40 -28.22 21.59
C PRO A 514 4.89 -28.53 21.61
N VAL A 515 4.30 -28.49 22.80
CA VAL A 515 2.83 -28.53 22.93
C VAL A 515 2.26 -27.21 22.41
N PHE A 516 1.32 -27.29 21.47
CA PHE A 516 0.70 -26.10 20.90
C PHE A 516 -0.08 -25.30 21.96
N ASP A 517 0.29 -24.03 22.14
CA ASP A 517 -0.44 -23.06 22.96
C ASP A 517 -0.85 -21.85 22.13
N ARG A 518 -2.17 -21.67 21.96
CA ARG A 518 -2.75 -20.53 21.23
C ARG A 518 -2.44 -19.16 21.84
N LYS A 519 -1.99 -19.10 23.09
CA LYS A 519 -1.62 -17.83 23.76
C LYS A 519 -0.17 -17.43 23.49
N THR A 520 0.68 -18.36 23.07
CA THR A 520 2.10 -18.11 22.84
C THR A 520 2.32 -17.78 21.36
N PRO A 521 2.57 -16.51 20.99
CA PRO A 521 2.83 -16.17 19.60
C PRO A 521 4.16 -16.80 19.14
N GLY A 522 4.14 -17.32 17.93
CA GLY A 522 5.28 -18.03 17.36
C GLY A 522 5.00 -18.52 15.96
N SER A 523 6.07 -19.05 15.37
CA SER A 523 6.07 -19.78 14.10
C SER A 523 6.17 -21.27 14.43
N TRP A 524 5.24 -22.07 13.92
CA TRP A 524 5.07 -23.48 14.27
C TRP A 524 5.16 -24.33 13.02
N ARG A 525 5.88 -25.44 13.08
CA ARG A 525 5.95 -26.40 11.99
C ARG A 525 5.00 -27.56 12.25
N ALA A 526 3.93 -27.67 11.45
CA ALA A 526 2.91 -28.70 11.60
C ALA A 526 2.47 -29.23 10.23
N ASP A 527 1.90 -30.43 10.20
CA ASP A 527 1.29 -31.00 9.01
C ASP A 527 -0.23 -30.83 9.09
N LEU A 528 -0.79 -30.06 8.14
CA LEU A 528 -2.23 -29.83 8.00
C LEU A 528 -2.80 -30.46 6.71
N SER A 529 -2.04 -31.30 6.01
CA SER A 529 -2.46 -31.92 4.75
C SER A 529 -3.65 -32.87 4.89
N GLY A 530 -3.85 -33.44 6.08
CA GLY A 530 -5.00 -34.29 6.38
C GLY A 530 -6.31 -33.55 6.64
N LEU A 531 -6.30 -32.21 6.74
CA LEU A 531 -7.49 -31.43 7.03
C LEU A 531 -8.32 -31.17 5.76
N VAL A 532 -9.50 -31.77 5.68
CA VAL A 532 -10.44 -31.58 4.57
C VAL A 532 -11.39 -30.42 4.88
N LEU A 533 -11.48 -29.46 3.97
CA LEU A 533 -12.34 -28.27 4.07
C LEU A 533 -13.32 -28.18 2.89
N ASP A 534 -14.29 -27.27 2.98
CA ASP A 534 -15.27 -27.02 1.91
C ASP A 534 -14.54 -26.56 0.63
N PRO A 535 -14.65 -27.28 -0.50
CA PRO A 535 -13.96 -26.94 -1.75
C PRO A 535 -14.48 -25.67 -2.42
N LEU A 536 -15.63 -25.13 -1.98
CA LEU A 536 -16.16 -23.85 -2.45
C LEU A 536 -15.55 -22.64 -1.73
N LEU A 537 -14.70 -22.87 -0.72
CA LEU A 537 -13.98 -21.85 0.02
C LEU A 537 -12.48 -21.96 -0.24
N PRO A 538 -11.73 -20.83 -0.25
CA PRO A 538 -10.27 -20.89 -0.28
C PRO A 538 -9.74 -21.56 0.98
N ASN A 539 -8.78 -22.48 0.84
CA ASN A 539 -8.10 -23.04 1.99
C ASN A 539 -7.32 -21.92 2.73
N PRO A 540 -7.51 -21.74 4.05
CA PRO A 540 -6.86 -20.67 4.77
C PRO A 540 -5.40 -20.94 5.05
N PHE A 541 -4.84 -22.11 4.75
CA PHE A 541 -3.46 -22.48 5.11
C PHE A 541 -2.45 -22.24 3.99
N THR A 542 -2.90 -21.78 2.82
CA THR A 542 -2.06 -21.47 1.66
C THR A 542 -2.48 -20.14 1.04
N PRO A 543 -1.55 -19.39 0.42
CA PRO A 543 -1.87 -18.12 -0.24
C PRO A 543 -2.73 -18.27 -1.49
N ASP A 544 -2.61 -19.39 -2.20
CA ASP A 544 -3.38 -19.68 -3.41
C ASP A 544 -4.71 -20.38 -3.10
N GLY A 545 -5.02 -20.65 -1.83
CA GLY A 545 -6.24 -21.32 -1.40
C GLY A 545 -6.28 -22.82 -1.68
N SER A 546 -5.18 -23.45 -2.10
CA SER A 546 -5.05 -24.89 -2.30
C SER A 546 -4.90 -25.66 -0.97
N ALA A 547 -5.20 -26.96 -0.94
CA ALA A 547 -4.96 -27.76 0.26
C ALA A 547 -3.44 -27.93 0.52
N PRO A 548 -2.97 -27.82 1.78
CA PRO A 548 -1.59 -28.16 2.12
C PRO A 548 -1.24 -29.59 1.69
N THR A 549 -0.02 -29.80 1.20
CA THR A 549 0.45 -31.12 0.71
C THR A 549 1.39 -31.83 1.68
N GLY A 550 1.75 -31.21 2.79
CA GLY A 550 2.59 -31.78 3.84
C GLY A 550 2.91 -30.78 4.95
N PRO A 551 3.96 -31.05 5.74
CA PRO A 551 4.41 -30.15 6.81
C PRO A 551 4.84 -28.77 6.31
N ALA A 552 4.40 -27.72 6.98
CA ALA A 552 4.79 -26.33 6.67
C ALA A 552 4.88 -25.46 7.93
N TRP A 553 5.45 -24.27 7.78
CA TRP A 553 5.48 -23.25 8.83
C TRP A 553 4.22 -22.40 8.81
N TYR A 554 3.63 -22.24 9.98
CA TYR A 554 2.39 -21.51 10.18
C TYR A 554 2.51 -20.59 11.39
N SER A 555 1.84 -19.44 11.34
CA SER A 555 1.73 -18.60 12.54
C SER A 555 0.76 -19.22 13.54
N THR A 556 0.85 -18.74 14.78
CA THR A 556 -0.09 -19.12 15.86
C THR A 556 -1.55 -18.86 15.47
N ALA A 557 -1.82 -17.81 14.70
CA ALA A 557 -3.18 -17.49 14.24
C ALA A 557 -3.76 -18.58 13.34
N LYS A 558 -2.94 -19.16 12.44
CA LYS A 558 -3.36 -20.26 11.56
C LYS A 558 -3.54 -21.56 12.35
N LEU A 559 -2.58 -21.95 13.19
CA LEU A 559 -2.72 -23.19 13.96
C LEU A 559 -3.92 -23.15 14.92
N ALA A 560 -4.13 -22.02 15.60
CA ALA A 560 -5.32 -21.85 16.43
C ALA A 560 -6.60 -22.03 15.60
N TYR A 561 -6.61 -21.53 14.37
CA TYR A 561 -7.73 -21.72 13.47
C TYR A 561 -7.86 -23.16 12.94
N ALA A 562 -6.76 -23.87 12.70
CA ALA A 562 -6.79 -25.28 12.34
C ALA A 562 -7.45 -26.12 13.44
N VAL A 563 -7.13 -25.84 14.71
CA VAL A 563 -7.81 -26.48 15.86
C VAL A 563 -9.30 -26.15 15.89
N GLU A 564 -9.68 -24.89 15.63
CA GLU A 564 -11.11 -24.49 15.50
C GLU A 564 -11.83 -25.27 14.38
N LEU A 565 -11.12 -25.61 13.30
CA LEU A 565 -11.63 -26.39 12.16
C LEU A 565 -11.55 -27.92 12.39
N GLY A 566 -11.12 -28.37 13.58
CA GLY A 566 -11.09 -29.78 13.95
C GLY A 566 -9.77 -30.51 13.64
N ALA A 567 -8.70 -29.81 13.27
CA ALA A 567 -7.39 -30.42 13.08
C ALA A 567 -6.77 -30.86 14.41
N GLU A 568 -6.17 -32.04 14.43
CA GLU A 568 -5.28 -32.47 15.50
C GLU A 568 -3.87 -31.91 15.24
N VAL A 569 -3.51 -30.85 15.97
CA VAL A 569 -2.25 -30.13 15.75
C VAL A 569 -1.15 -30.68 16.67
N ARG A 570 -0.11 -31.25 16.05
CA ARG A 570 1.12 -31.74 16.73
C ARG A 570 2.34 -31.10 16.09
N PRO A 571 2.78 -29.92 16.56
CA PRO A 571 3.94 -29.26 15.98
C PRO A 571 5.22 -30.07 16.23
N SER A 572 6.03 -30.23 15.19
CA SER A 572 7.35 -30.89 15.28
C SER A 572 8.43 -29.96 15.82
N GLU A 573 8.28 -28.66 15.56
CA GLU A 573 9.16 -27.62 16.09
C GLU A 573 8.43 -26.27 16.11
N GLY A 574 8.94 -25.35 16.91
CA GLY A 574 8.40 -24.00 17.04
C GLY A 574 9.45 -22.97 17.41
N TRP A 575 9.26 -21.75 16.91
CA TRP A 575 10.00 -20.56 17.32
C TRP A 575 9.07 -19.65 18.12
N LEU A 576 9.11 -19.78 19.44
CA LEU A 576 8.10 -19.26 20.36
C LEU A 576 8.54 -17.95 21.04
N ARG A 577 7.56 -17.19 21.56
CA ARG A 577 7.77 -15.86 22.19
C ARG A 577 7.06 -15.82 23.53
N HIS A 578 7.81 -16.12 24.59
CA HIS A 578 7.29 -16.30 25.95
C HIS A 578 6.86 -14.99 26.62
N GLU A 579 7.39 -13.86 26.18
CA GLU A 579 6.84 -12.55 26.51
C GLU A 579 6.04 -12.00 25.32
N SER A 580 4.77 -11.67 25.57
CA SER A 580 3.83 -11.19 24.56
C SER A 580 2.79 -10.24 25.15
N GLY A 581 2.14 -9.46 24.29
CA GLY A 581 1.05 -8.60 24.69
C GLY A 581 0.40 -7.83 23.53
N PRO A 582 -0.66 -7.05 23.81
CA PRO A 582 -1.38 -6.25 22.81
C PRO A 582 -0.58 -4.98 22.43
N TYR A 583 0.58 -5.19 21.80
CA TYR A 583 1.54 -4.14 21.45
C TYR A 583 0.93 -3.07 20.55
N LEU A 584 0.19 -3.48 19.51
CA LEU A 584 -0.42 -2.58 18.53
C LEU A 584 -1.82 -2.08 18.91
N ASP A 585 -2.37 -2.45 20.07
CA ASP A 585 -3.74 -2.07 20.43
C ASP A 585 -3.97 -0.55 20.53
N PRO A 586 -3.10 0.26 21.17
CA PRO A 586 -3.26 1.72 21.16
C PRO A 586 -3.14 2.32 19.75
N TRP A 587 -2.23 1.78 18.94
CA TRP A 587 -2.02 2.21 17.56
C TRP A 587 -3.26 1.92 16.71
N HIS A 588 -3.84 0.73 16.86
CA HIS A 588 -5.09 0.32 16.23
C HIS A 588 -6.23 1.25 16.63
N LYS A 589 -6.44 1.47 17.94
CA LYS A 589 -7.52 2.34 18.45
C LYS A 589 -7.45 3.74 17.86
N ARG A 590 -6.25 4.33 17.83
CA ARG A 590 -6.05 5.68 17.30
C ARG A 590 -6.30 5.76 15.80
N LEU A 591 -5.74 4.85 15.00
CA LEU A 591 -5.97 4.85 13.56
C LEU A 591 -7.42 4.50 13.18
N ARG A 592 -8.06 3.61 13.94
CA ARG A 592 -9.50 3.34 13.78
C ARG A 592 -10.31 4.60 14.02
N GLN A 593 -10.05 5.32 15.12
CA GLN A 593 -10.76 6.56 15.43
C GLN A 593 -10.53 7.61 14.34
N ALA A 594 -9.27 7.81 13.95
CA ALA A 594 -8.91 8.71 12.85
C ALA A 594 -9.69 8.40 11.57
N TYR A 595 -9.74 7.12 11.17
CA TYR A 595 -10.48 6.68 10.00
C TYR A 595 -11.99 6.96 10.12
N VAL A 596 -12.61 6.62 11.26
CA VAL A 596 -14.05 6.82 11.47
C VAL A 596 -14.41 8.31 11.49
N ASP A 597 -13.61 9.14 12.15
CA ASP A 597 -13.83 10.59 12.19
C ASP A 597 -13.73 11.21 10.79
N THR A 598 -12.79 10.74 9.98
CA THR A 598 -12.66 11.18 8.58
C THR A 598 -13.84 10.72 7.73
N MET A 599 -14.31 9.48 7.86
CA MET A 599 -15.50 9.00 7.15
C MET A 599 -16.74 9.81 7.54
N ALA A 600 -16.90 10.14 8.83
CA ALA A 600 -18.00 10.98 9.30
C ALA A 600 -17.92 12.42 8.74
N ALA A 601 -16.71 13.02 8.71
CA ALA A 601 -16.49 14.32 8.09
C ALA A 601 -16.80 14.32 6.57
N LEU A 602 -16.63 13.18 5.91
CA LEU A 602 -17.01 12.95 4.51
C LEU A 602 -18.49 12.55 4.32
N GLY A 603 -19.32 12.65 5.37
CA GLY A 603 -20.76 12.40 5.29
C GLY A 603 -21.18 10.93 5.45
N VAL A 604 -20.28 10.04 5.86
CA VAL A 604 -20.56 8.61 6.06
C VAL A 604 -20.37 8.22 7.54
N PRO A 605 -21.34 8.57 8.43
CA PRO A 605 -21.24 8.22 9.84
C PRO A 605 -21.30 6.71 10.05
N LEU A 606 -20.75 6.26 11.19
CA LEU A 606 -20.53 4.85 11.51
C LEU A 606 -21.80 4.00 11.46
N ASP A 607 -22.95 4.58 11.81
CA ASP A 607 -24.25 3.92 11.93
C ASP A 607 -25.10 4.01 10.66
N LEU A 608 -24.63 4.68 9.60
CA LEU A 608 -25.43 4.93 8.40
C LEU A 608 -25.91 3.61 7.76
N ALA A 609 -25.02 2.63 7.65
CA ALA A 609 -25.34 1.33 7.06
C ALA A 609 -26.36 0.53 7.89
N ASP A 610 -26.41 0.73 9.21
CA ASP A 610 -27.38 0.04 10.08
C ASP A 610 -28.77 0.69 9.98
N ARG A 611 -28.83 2.03 9.79
CA ARG A 611 -30.08 2.79 9.68
C ARG A 611 -30.68 2.71 8.28
N ASP A 612 -29.84 2.83 7.26
CA ASP A 612 -30.24 2.92 5.85
C ASP A 612 -29.09 2.39 4.95
N PRO A 613 -29.10 1.08 4.64
CA PRO A 613 -28.09 0.46 3.78
C PRO A 613 -28.00 1.09 2.39
N ASP A 614 -29.11 1.55 1.82
CA ASP A 614 -29.14 2.12 0.47
C ASP A 614 -28.55 3.53 0.47
N ALA A 615 -28.89 4.36 1.47
CA ALA A 615 -28.23 5.66 1.67
C ALA A 615 -26.73 5.49 1.97
N PHE A 616 -26.33 4.44 2.69
CA PHE A 616 -24.92 4.12 2.88
C PHE A 616 -24.21 3.82 1.56
N LEU A 617 -24.81 2.97 0.71
CA LEU A 617 -24.23 2.65 -0.61
C LEU A 617 -24.14 3.89 -1.49
N ALA A 618 -25.18 4.74 -1.51
CA ALA A 618 -25.17 5.99 -2.25
C ALA A 618 -24.08 6.95 -1.75
N ALA A 619 -23.94 7.11 -0.43
CA ALA A 619 -22.91 7.96 0.17
C ALA A 619 -21.49 7.45 -0.11
N MET A 620 -21.28 6.12 -0.10
CA MET A 620 -20.00 5.51 -0.45
C MET A 620 -19.67 5.68 -1.94
N ALA A 621 -20.66 5.61 -2.84
CA ALA A 621 -20.49 5.87 -4.27
C ALA A 621 -20.14 7.34 -4.53
N ALA A 622 -20.78 8.27 -3.80
CA ALA A 622 -20.51 9.70 -3.90
C ALA A 622 -19.24 10.15 -3.15
N LEU A 623 -18.52 9.25 -2.46
CA LEU A 623 -17.40 9.62 -1.59
C LEU A 623 -16.32 10.45 -2.34
N GLY A 624 -16.09 10.16 -3.62
CA GLY A 624 -15.10 10.86 -4.45
C GLY A 624 -15.36 12.35 -4.67
N THR A 625 -16.57 12.85 -4.40
CA THR A 625 -16.95 14.26 -4.55
C THR A 625 -16.86 15.06 -3.25
N GLY A 626 -16.42 14.43 -2.15
CA GLY A 626 -16.21 15.09 -0.85
C GLY A 626 -15.05 16.09 -0.85
N ASP A 627 -14.86 16.79 0.29
CA ASP A 627 -13.76 17.76 0.46
C ASP A 627 -12.41 17.13 0.07
N PRO A 628 -11.70 17.66 -0.95
CA PRO A 628 -10.44 17.11 -1.42
C PRO A 628 -9.38 16.95 -0.33
N ALA A 629 -9.35 17.85 0.66
CA ALA A 629 -8.41 17.74 1.77
C ALA A 629 -8.75 16.58 2.71
N GLU A 630 -10.03 16.38 3.02
CA GLU A 630 -10.50 15.24 3.83
C GLU A 630 -10.30 13.91 3.10
N LEU A 631 -10.50 13.88 1.78
CA LEU A 631 -10.19 12.71 0.94
C LEU A 631 -8.69 12.38 0.95
N ALA A 632 -7.83 13.39 0.89
CA ALA A 632 -6.39 13.21 1.01
C ALA A 632 -5.98 12.71 2.40
N VAL A 633 -6.61 13.22 3.46
CA VAL A 633 -6.42 12.72 4.84
C VAL A 633 -6.87 11.27 4.96
N LEU A 634 -8.03 10.89 4.39
CA LEU A 634 -8.50 9.51 4.35
C LEU A 634 -7.49 8.60 3.65
N GLY A 635 -6.97 9.04 2.51
CA GLY A 635 -5.90 8.37 1.77
C GLY A 635 -4.65 8.18 2.63
N ALA A 636 -4.18 9.25 3.29
CA ALA A 636 -3.00 9.22 4.15
C ALA A 636 -3.17 8.30 5.37
N ILE A 637 -4.35 8.27 6.01
CA ILE A 637 -4.66 7.35 7.12
C ILE A 637 -4.59 5.90 6.65
N LYS A 638 -5.23 5.58 5.52
CA LYS A 638 -5.18 4.23 4.91
C LYS A 638 -3.75 3.81 4.59
N GLN A 639 -2.96 4.70 3.99
CA GLN A 639 -1.55 4.44 3.69
C GLN A 639 -0.68 4.35 4.95
N THR A 640 -1.01 5.07 6.02
CA THR A 640 -0.34 4.96 7.32
C THR A 640 -0.54 3.57 7.91
N ALA A 641 -1.78 3.07 7.93
CA ALA A 641 -2.08 1.72 8.39
C ALA A 641 -1.33 0.65 7.57
N LYS A 642 -1.51 0.66 6.24
CA LYS A 642 -0.88 -0.30 5.31
C LYS A 642 0.65 -0.24 5.37
N GLY A 643 1.20 0.97 5.32
CA GLY A 643 2.63 1.23 5.33
C GLY A 643 3.32 0.79 6.61
N THR A 644 2.67 0.98 7.77
CA THR A 644 3.21 0.53 9.07
C THR A 644 3.36 -0.98 9.11
N ILE A 645 2.32 -1.73 8.71
CA ILE A 645 2.36 -3.19 8.67
C ILE A 645 3.48 -3.68 7.74
N GLY A 646 3.63 -3.06 6.56
CA GLY A 646 4.71 -3.37 5.64
C GLY A 646 6.12 -3.09 6.21
N LYS A 647 6.25 -2.12 7.12
CA LYS A 647 7.53 -1.76 7.73
C LYS A 647 8.05 -2.75 8.76
N PHE A 648 7.18 -3.59 9.33
CA PHE A 648 7.60 -4.66 10.25
C PHE A 648 8.44 -5.75 9.56
N ARG A 649 8.29 -5.91 8.23
CA ARG A 649 9.13 -6.76 7.37
C ARG A 649 9.83 -5.92 6.29
N GLU A 650 10.36 -4.75 6.67
CA GLU A 650 11.04 -3.87 5.71
C GLU A 650 12.29 -4.55 5.15
N ARG A 651 12.30 -4.79 3.83
CA ARG A 651 13.42 -5.30 3.04
C ARG A 651 14.49 -4.22 2.83
N PRO A 652 15.76 -4.58 2.53
CA PRO A 652 16.80 -3.60 2.21
C PRO A 652 16.40 -2.74 1.00
N ARG A 653 16.84 -1.47 0.98
CA ARG A 653 16.58 -0.51 -0.11
C ARG A 653 17.90 0.01 -0.68
N GLY A 654 17.94 0.18 -2.00
CA GLY A 654 19.04 0.82 -2.73
C GLY A 654 20.09 -0.14 -3.31
N LEU A 655 20.81 0.33 -4.33
CA LEU A 655 21.79 -0.46 -5.13
C LEU A 655 23.07 -0.85 -4.37
N GLY A 656 23.27 -0.35 -3.14
CA GLY A 656 24.46 -0.62 -2.32
C GLY A 656 24.34 -1.84 -1.40
N TYR A 657 23.16 -2.45 -1.34
CA TYR A 657 22.94 -3.66 -0.55
C TYR A 657 23.65 -4.86 -1.18
N ARG A 658 24.33 -5.68 -0.35
CA ARG A 658 24.88 -6.97 -0.77
C ARG A 658 24.10 -8.09 -0.08
N PRO A 659 23.65 -9.13 -0.80
CA PRO A 659 22.97 -10.28 -0.20
C PRO A 659 23.71 -10.83 1.02
N GLY A 660 22.97 -11.14 2.08
CA GLY A 660 23.52 -11.63 3.35
C GLY A 660 24.05 -10.56 4.31
N GLN A 661 23.99 -9.26 3.97
CA GLN A 661 24.35 -8.19 4.91
C GLN A 661 23.17 -7.72 5.76
N ARG A 662 23.45 -7.16 6.95
CA ARG A 662 22.42 -6.45 7.73
C ARG A 662 22.13 -5.09 7.12
N TRP A 663 20.89 -4.61 7.26
CA TRP A 663 20.48 -3.26 6.85
C TRP A 663 19.82 -2.50 8.01
N ALA A 664 19.72 -1.17 7.86
CA ALA A 664 19.31 -0.27 8.93
C ALA A 664 17.94 -0.56 9.57
N ALA A 665 17.04 -1.27 8.88
CA ALA A 665 15.73 -1.60 9.45
C ALA A 665 15.83 -2.64 10.58
N LEU A 666 16.83 -3.55 10.50
CA LEU A 666 17.07 -4.62 11.47
C LEU A 666 17.49 -4.08 12.85
N GLU A 667 17.97 -2.84 12.90
CA GLU A 667 18.40 -2.17 14.13
C GLU A 667 17.25 -1.47 14.87
N ARG A 668 16.00 -1.66 14.41
CA ARG A 668 14.81 -1.06 15.03
C ARG A 668 14.08 -2.10 15.89
N PRO A 669 13.73 -1.79 17.15
CA PRO A 669 12.92 -2.68 17.98
C PRO A 669 11.56 -3.06 17.37
N THR A 670 11.04 -2.21 16.47
CA THR A 670 9.77 -2.45 15.77
C THR A 670 9.89 -3.42 14.60
N TRP A 671 11.08 -3.72 14.08
CA TRP A 671 11.22 -4.65 12.96
C TRP A 671 11.05 -6.07 13.48
N ASP A 672 10.01 -6.74 13.01
CA ASP A 672 9.65 -8.10 13.40
C ASP A 672 8.73 -8.70 12.32
N PRO A 673 9.23 -9.60 11.45
CA PRO A 673 8.43 -10.21 10.40
C PRO A 673 7.26 -11.05 10.94
N LEU A 674 7.37 -11.64 12.14
CA LEU A 674 6.26 -12.40 12.74
C LEU A 674 5.09 -11.49 13.11
N VAL A 675 5.34 -10.23 13.52
CA VAL A 675 4.27 -9.25 13.76
C VAL A 675 3.46 -9.01 12.48
N ARG A 676 4.12 -8.87 11.32
CA ARG A 676 3.41 -8.75 10.03
C ARG A 676 2.63 -10.03 9.71
N ALA A 677 3.26 -11.18 9.87
CA ALA A 677 2.63 -12.48 9.56
C ALA A 677 1.36 -12.71 10.39
N LEU A 678 1.42 -12.49 11.71
CA LEU A 678 0.27 -12.62 12.61
C LEU A 678 -0.89 -11.68 12.22
N VAL A 679 -0.61 -10.44 11.82
CA VAL A 679 -1.66 -9.50 11.36
C VAL A 679 -2.31 -9.99 10.07
N ILE A 680 -1.52 -10.42 9.07
CA ILE A 680 -2.05 -10.93 7.80
C ILE A 680 -2.86 -12.20 8.01
N ASP A 681 -2.29 -13.17 8.73
CA ASP A 681 -2.95 -14.45 8.99
C ASP A 681 -4.23 -14.28 9.80
N THR A 682 -4.24 -13.38 10.78
CA THR A 682 -5.47 -13.04 11.51
C THR A 682 -6.53 -12.42 10.59
N ALA A 683 -6.13 -11.57 9.64
CA ALA A 683 -7.06 -11.02 8.65
C ALA A 683 -7.63 -12.10 7.74
N THR A 684 -6.79 -13.01 7.21
CA THR A 684 -7.21 -14.15 6.39
C THR A 684 -8.16 -15.07 7.16
N VAL A 685 -7.82 -15.43 8.40
CA VAL A 685 -8.66 -16.27 9.26
C VAL A 685 -10.01 -15.59 9.52
N ASN A 686 -10.01 -14.28 9.82
CA ASN A 686 -11.24 -13.53 10.02
C ASN A 686 -12.11 -13.49 8.76
N LEU A 687 -11.53 -13.34 7.57
CA LEU A 687 -12.27 -13.40 6.32
C LEU A 687 -12.81 -14.81 6.07
N HIS A 688 -12.01 -15.86 6.25
CA HIS A 688 -12.45 -17.25 6.11
C HIS A 688 -13.67 -17.54 6.99
N ARG A 689 -13.64 -17.16 8.28
CA ARG A 689 -14.77 -17.33 9.19
C ARG A 689 -16.04 -16.64 8.68
N LYS A 690 -15.92 -15.43 8.12
CA LYS A 690 -17.06 -14.71 7.56
C LYS A 690 -17.62 -15.39 6.31
N LEU A 691 -16.75 -15.86 5.42
CA LEU A 691 -17.13 -16.58 4.20
C LEU A 691 -17.82 -17.91 4.54
N ALA A 692 -17.24 -18.71 5.45
CA ALA A 692 -17.83 -19.95 5.93
C ALA A 692 -19.20 -19.72 6.58
N ARG A 693 -19.34 -18.67 7.37
CA ARG A 693 -20.61 -18.28 7.98
C ARG A 693 -21.64 -17.86 6.93
N LEU A 694 -21.26 -17.04 5.94
CA LEU A 694 -22.16 -16.63 4.86
C LEU A 694 -22.64 -17.84 4.05
N ARG A 695 -21.72 -18.76 3.75
CA ARG A 695 -22.02 -20.02 3.05
C ARG A 695 -22.98 -20.91 3.82
N ALA A 696 -22.83 -20.99 5.14
CA ALA A 696 -23.74 -21.73 6.01
C ALA A 696 -25.12 -21.05 6.13
N GLU A 697 -25.16 -19.71 6.21
CA GLU A 697 -26.41 -18.95 6.37
C GLU A 697 -27.23 -18.85 5.07
N LEU A 698 -26.60 -18.61 3.92
CA LEU A 698 -27.27 -18.26 2.66
C LEU A 698 -27.05 -19.27 1.53
N GLY A 699 -26.13 -20.22 1.68
CA GLY A 699 -25.68 -21.06 0.57
C GLY A 699 -24.76 -20.35 -0.42
N THR A 700 -24.41 -19.08 -0.15
CA THR A 700 -23.59 -18.24 -1.02
C THR A 700 -22.10 -18.48 -0.76
N ALA A 701 -21.38 -18.94 -1.77
CA ALA A 701 -19.91 -19.08 -1.74
C ALA A 701 -19.25 -17.99 -2.60
N PRO A 702 -18.03 -17.55 -2.26
CA PRO A 702 -17.25 -16.73 -3.18
C PRO A 702 -16.84 -17.56 -4.41
N LEU A 703 -16.77 -16.90 -5.57
CA LEU A 703 -16.15 -17.44 -6.78
C LEU A 703 -14.68 -17.01 -6.92
N ALA A 704 -14.31 -15.91 -6.26
CA ALA A 704 -12.93 -15.42 -6.20
C ALA A 704 -12.67 -14.60 -4.94
N VAL A 705 -11.42 -14.59 -4.49
CA VAL A 705 -10.91 -13.77 -3.39
C VAL A 705 -9.54 -13.24 -3.77
N LEU A 706 -9.33 -11.94 -3.59
CA LEU A 706 -8.03 -11.29 -3.68
C LEU A 706 -7.82 -10.41 -2.46
N SER A 707 -6.86 -10.80 -1.62
CA SER A 707 -6.58 -10.18 -0.32
C SER A 707 -7.81 -10.14 0.59
N ASP A 708 -8.50 -9.01 0.62
CA ASP A 708 -9.65 -8.66 1.45
C ASP A 708 -10.95 -8.45 0.65
N CYS A 709 -10.88 -8.60 -0.68
CA CYS A 709 -12.02 -8.54 -1.58
C CYS A 709 -12.50 -9.94 -1.98
N ALA A 710 -13.77 -10.23 -1.75
CA ALA A 710 -14.44 -11.47 -2.18
C ALA A 710 -15.53 -11.16 -3.20
N VAL A 711 -15.57 -11.94 -4.29
CA VAL A 711 -16.54 -11.81 -5.38
C VAL A 711 -17.54 -12.94 -5.32
N PHE A 712 -18.82 -12.61 -5.52
CA PHE A 712 -19.95 -13.52 -5.44
C PHE A 712 -20.83 -13.41 -6.69
N ALA A 713 -21.42 -14.51 -7.14
CA ALA A 713 -22.51 -14.45 -8.12
C ALA A 713 -23.77 -13.93 -7.43
N ALA A 714 -24.51 -13.03 -8.08
CA ALA A 714 -25.64 -12.32 -7.48
C ALA A 714 -26.80 -12.10 -8.47
N PRO A 715 -28.06 -12.08 -7.99
CA PRO A 715 -29.23 -11.79 -8.82
C PRO A 715 -29.32 -10.32 -9.26
N GLY A 716 -28.57 -9.43 -8.62
CA GLY A 716 -28.50 -8.00 -8.93
C GLY A 716 -27.08 -7.45 -8.71
N PRO A 717 -26.82 -6.20 -9.12
CA PRO A 717 -25.49 -5.61 -9.10
C PRO A 717 -25.09 -5.02 -7.73
N SER A 718 -25.95 -5.05 -6.71
CA SER A 718 -25.68 -4.40 -5.43
C SER A 718 -25.05 -5.33 -4.40
N ALA A 719 -24.33 -4.76 -3.43
CA ALA A 719 -23.88 -5.48 -2.24
C ALA A 719 -25.05 -6.13 -1.47
N THR A 720 -26.22 -5.50 -1.46
CA THR A 720 -27.40 -6.05 -0.78
C THR A 720 -27.93 -7.30 -1.47
N ASP A 721 -27.71 -7.49 -2.77
CA ASP A 721 -28.14 -8.68 -3.52
C ASP A 721 -27.33 -9.94 -3.14
N VAL A 722 -26.13 -9.76 -2.58
CA VAL A 722 -25.32 -10.86 -2.02
C VAL A 722 -25.72 -11.17 -0.57
N LEU A 723 -26.06 -10.14 0.20
CA LEU A 723 -26.21 -10.22 1.65
C LEU A 723 -27.65 -10.49 2.10
N ARG A 724 -28.65 -10.32 1.23
CA ARG A 724 -30.06 -10.39 1.61
C ARG A 724 -30.48 -11.82 1.96
N ARG A 725 -31.12 -11.96 3.12
CA ARG A 725 -31.80 -13.17 3.57
C ARG A 725 -33.19 -13.29 2.94
N PRO A 726 -33.77 -14.49 2.92
CA PRO A 726 -35.15 -14.70 2.48
C PRO A 726 -36.20 -13.86 3.22
N ASP A 727 -35.94 -13.49 4.48
CA ASP A 727 -36.81 -12.63 5.29
C ASP A 727 -36.67 -11.13 5.00
N GLY A 728 -35.82 -10.75 4.03
CA GLY A 728 -35.55 -9.38 3.63
C GLY A 728 -34.46 -8.68 4.43
N THR A 729 -33.98 -9.25 5.55
CA THR A 729 -32.88 -8.69 6.35
C THR A 729 -31.51 -8.93 5.70
N LEU A 730 -30.47 -8.20 6.10
CA LEU A 730 -29.10 -8.41 5.61
C LEU A 730 -28.31 -9.35 6.52
N SER A 731 -27.48 -10.22 5.92
CA SER A 731 -26.58 -11.09 6.66
C SER A 731 -25.55 -10.30 7.45
N GLY A 732 -25.36 -10.70 8.71
CA GLY A 732 -24.34 -10.15 9.59
C GLY A 732 -22.97 -10.82 9.39
N ALA A 733 -22.86 -11.87 8.56
CA ALA A 733 -21.61 -12.57 8.32
C ALA A 733 -20.56 -11.66 7.65
N LEU A 734 -20.97 -10.96 6.59
CA LEU A 734 -20.23 -9.86 5.97
C LEU A 734 -21.01 -8.56 6.21
N ARG A 735 -20.91 -8.03 7.43
CA ARG A 735 -21.65 -6.81 7.84
C ARG A 735 -21.22 -5.60 7.02
N LEU A 736 -22.18 -4.96 6.35
CA LEU A 736 -21.99 -3.71 5.60
C LEU A 736 -21.68 -2.53 6.55
N GLY A 737 -20.80 -1.62 6.14
CA GLY A 737 -20.55 -0.35 6.86
C GLY A 737 -19.09 0.07 6.88
N VAL A 738 -18.80 1.25 7.41
CA VAL A 738 -17.44 1.84 7.36
C VAL A 738 -16.47 1.25 8.38
N SER A 739 -16.94 0.70 9.52
CA SER A 739 -16.04 0.27 10.61
C SER A 739 -14.93 -0.67 10.09
N PRO A 740 -13.67 -0.57 10.56
CA PRO A 740 -12.65 -1.55 10.22
C PRO A 740 -13.14 -2.98 10.47
N GLY A 741 -13.02 -3.84 9.45
CA GLY A 741 -13.51 -5.21 9.45
C GLY A 741 -14.94 -5.39 8.94
N HIS A 742 -15.73 -4.34 8.72
CA HIS A 742 -16.98 -4.42 7.94
C HIS A 742 -16.65 -4.43 6.45
N VAL A 743 -17.65 -4.75 5.61
CA VAL A 743 -17.50 -4.72 4.15
C VAL A 743 -18.08 -3.45 3.55
N LYS A 744 -17.53 -3.08 2.39
CA LYS A 744 -18.11 -2.11 1.46
C LYS A 744 -18.31 -2.77 0.10
N PHE A 745 -19.20 -2.18 -0.69
CA PHE A 745 -19.33 -2.50 -2.11
C PHE A 745 -18.07 -2.04 -2.85
N GLU A 746 -17.38 -2.97 -3.52
CA GLU A 746 -16.19 -2.66 -4.31
C GLU A 746 -16.52 -2.47 -5.80
N GLY A 747 -17.56 -3.13 -6.28
CA GLY A 747 -18.05 -3.03 -7.65
C GLY A 747 -18.87 -4.25 -8.07
N SER A 748 -19.42 -4.20 -9.27
CA SER A 748 -20.17 -5.29 -9.88
C SER A 748 -19.95 -5.34 -11.38
N ARG A 749 -20.08 -6.53 -11.97
CA ARG A 749 -20.01 -6.74 -13.42
C ARG A 749 -21.05 -7.76 -13.89
N PRO A 750 -21.45 -7.76 -15.17
CA PRO A 750 -22.17 -8.88 -15.77
C PRO A 750 -21.40 -10.19 -15.58
N LEU A 751 -22.10 -11.27 -15.21
CA LEU A 751 -21.43 -12.57 -14.98
C LEU A 751 -20.76 -13.11 -16.26
N ALA A 752 -21.29 -12.76 -17.43
CA ALA A 752 -20.69 -13.15 -18.71
C ALA A 752 -19.23 -12.68 -18.86
N GLU A 753 -18.91 -11.45 -18.42
CA GLU A 753 -17.53 -10.95 -18.41
C GLU A 753 -16.66 -11.73 -17.43
N ILE A 754 -17.21 -12.09 -16.26
CA ILE A 754 -16.49 -12.88 -15.26
C ILE A 754 -16.15 -14.27 -15.78
N ARG A 755 -17.04 -14.88 -16.59
CA ARG A 755 -16.74 -16.16 -17.25
C ARG A 755 -15.55 -16.04 -18.20
N GLY A 756 -15.42 -14.94 -18.93
CA GLY A 756 -14.25 -14.66 -19.77
C GLY A 756 -12.97 -14.60 -18.94
N LEU A 757 -12.97 -13.80 -17.87
CA LEU A 757 -11.80 -13.69 -16.97
C LEU A 757 -11.39 -15.05 -16.37
N LEU A 758 -12.37 -15.85 -15.93
CA LEU A 758 -12.09 -17.18 -15.38
C LEU A 758 -11.53 -18.14 -16.45
N ALA A 759 -12.01 -18.06 -17.69
CA ALA A 759 -11.48 -18.87 -18.80
C ALA A 759 -10.02 -18.50 -19.13
N ASP A 760 -9.66 -17.23 -18.98
CA ASP A 760 -8.29 -16.73 -19.16
C ASP A 760 -7.39 -16.98 -17.94
N GLY A 761 -7.90 -17.62 -16.88
CA GLY A 761 -7.17 -17.85 -15.63
C GLY A 761 -6.90 -16.57 -14.83
N ALA A 762 -7.61 -15.47 -15.12
CA ALA A 762 -7.49 -14.22 -14.40
C ALA A 762 -8.43 -14.20 -13.19
N ASN A 763 -7.91 -13.80 -12.02
CA ASN A 763 -8.72 -13.65 -10.82
C ASN A 763 -9.74 -12.48 -10.98
N PRO A 764 -11.06 -12.75 -11.00
CA PRO A 764 -12.09 -11.72 -11.16
C PRO A 764 -12.03 -10.57 -10.15
N ALA A 765 -11.57 -10.83 -8.93
CA ALA A 765 -11.47 -9.81 -7.88
C ALA A 765 -10.48 -8.67 -8.25
N ARG A 766 -9.53 -8.91 -9.17
CA ARG A 766 -8.63 -7.86 -9.71
C ARG A 766 -9.37 -6.84 -10.58
N HIS A 767 -10.50 -7.22 -11.17
CA HIS A 767 -11.20 -6.45 -12.20
C HIS A 767 -12.58 -5.98 -11.76
N ILE A 768 -13.07 -6.40 -10.59
CA ILE A 768 -14.46 -6.13 -10.14
C ILE A 768 -14.77 -4.64 -9.97
N LYS A 769 -13.75 -3.84 -9.63
CA LYS A 769 -13.86 -2.39 -9.43
C LYS A 769 -14.02 -1.62 -10.75
N THR A 770 -13.45 -2.12 -11.84
CA THR A 770 -13.22 -1.38 -13.10
C THR A 770 -14.34 -1.54 -14.15
N GLY A 771 -15.58 -1.81 -13.76
CA GLY A 771 -16.64 -2.11 -14.72
C GLY A 771 -18.07 -1.94 -14.22
N GLY A 772 -18.33 -0.93 -13.38
CA GLY A 772 -19.70 -0.59 -13.03
C GLY A 772 -20.36 0.26 -14.10
N LEU A 773 -21.58 -0.11 -14.51
CA LEU A 773 -22.62 0.81 -14.96
C LEU A 773 -22.89 1.82 -13.83
N VAL A 774 -22.05 2.84 -13.72
CA VAL A 774 -22.31 4.05 -12.94
C VAL A 774 -21.87 5.23 -13.81
N SER A 775 -22.88 6.00 -14.23
CA SER A 775 -22.87 7.20 -15.07
C SER A 775 -22.48 7.00 -16.54
N ALA A 776 -23.52 6.95 -17.39
CA ALA A 776 -23.41 7.53 -18.72
C ALA A 776 -23.11 9.03 -18.52
N ASP A 777 -21.85 9.40 -18.75
CA ASP A 777 -21.26 10.73 -18.95
C ASP A 777 -19.88 10.77 -18.26
N GLU A 778 -18.89 10.16 -18.92
CA GLU A 778 -17.47 10.57 -18.88
C GLU A 778 -16.96 10.68 -20.32
#